data_AF-A0A812UKV6-F1
#
_entry.id   AF-A0A812UKV6-F1
#
_cell.length_a   1.000
_cell.length_b   1.000
_cell.length_c   1.000
_cell.angle_alpha   90.00
_cell.angle_beta   90.00
_cell.angle_gamma   90.00
#
_symmetry.space_group_name_H-M   'P 1'
#
loop_
_entity.id
_entity.type
_entity.pdbx_description
1 polymer ?
#
loop_
_entity_poly.entity_id
_entity_poly.type
_entity_poly.pdbx_seq_one_letter_code
_entity_poly.pdbx_strand_id
1 'polypeptide(L)'
;MEHDFKFFGGSLGCAEGEKLTRGFEYAKQHGLPVVVKCASGGARMHEGTLSLMQMAKVSCAVSALASAGLPFITLLVDPCYGGVSASYAMQADVRIGAERGRLGFSGPQVILNTQFGMHQSAYDRECPEDFQSNEFGMRHGMVDLVVPPEEMESIAWQVLSVLAAKPQQAPSTSLSITQFECGNPVYVNSRLLNRYDSSDILKELAVRFIDLGGDGKGPNGLDRCLRCGLATLQSGRSVVVMRCCKGHTPTEREHHNHAMPTPAGYRTALRFFDLAERFNLPVVTLVDTVGAWPSFAAETAGQSEAIATNLTKMGGLKVPIVTIIVGEGGSGGALAIAMGNKIGMLSQAYYSTITPEGAASILGRYKDDDHKKVQFPEDCLALASKQNIYAPQLKELGVIDEVIWEKEGEDCKSFPGTMGNISAFVEASLQELAALDSGKLVEQRYQKFRSMGKFKEYSPQEREALTSEEKGKKQRVVPTPPKILHFLTERTLKGAHSFFKGKGPSDCPRSCFLKVEPEAAAKPERNAKQILDEEGPEAMARWVRATSKERVLLTDTTLRDAHQSLVATRMRTADMLKAAPEMSKHLHQYFSLECWGGATFDVAYRFLHEDAFRRLEELRAAIPNICTQMLLRGANGVGYKSYPDNVVEEFVRQAATSGMDVFRIFDCFNDIEQMKVSINAVRKMNKVAEIAMCFTGDFLSPDEKIYTLDYYKELCKKCVDAGAHMIAIKDMAGLLKPAHAAPMIQVIRSVCDLPIHFHTHNTSSAQLATLHAMADAGCDIVDGCFAAFADGTSQPSLNAFVATMEGRKLEGLDTYWASVRDMYSPFESGMKAMTARVFQHQVPGGQYSNMYAQCHSLGGKNWDKVLQMYADVNMWCGDIVKVTPSSKAVGDIALFLVKQGIEPSDFDNIPKMQSLQWPQSAIELARGEMGTPHFGFPKRMQAAILKGQLKPMEGRPGDTLAPEDFEKVKAAMKEEFGMEASSEDLNAFLMYPGVFRDYMKHLAKAGPLATCLPTPAFFYGLNVNEAIEFEVPGPNLLEAEAKDDASLSKTTASIQLTRVGPLERDMRTCEWLVDGVTYQVCIKDPPKTLSYAGPMADPANNAHVACPLPGVIRTAVKEGAEVRWGGLGFRV
;
A
#
# COMPACT_ATOMS: atom_id res chain seq x y z
N MET A 1 9.82 46.92 25.75
CA MET A 1 9.10 47.58 24.64
C MET A 1 7.62 47.29 24.83
N GLU A 2 6.73 48.21 24.49
CA GLU A 2 5.28 48.05 24.73
C GLU A 2 4.48 48.60 23.55
N HIS A 3 3.43 47.88 23.18
CA HIS A 3 2.44 48.36 22.22
C HIS A 3 1.53 49.41 22.85
N ASP A 4 1.29 50.51 22.13
CA ASP A 4 0.22 51.44 22.48
C ASP A 4 -1.11 50.98 21.87
N PHE A 5 -1.92 50.26 22.65
CA PHE A 5 -3.22 49.79 22.20
C PHE A 5 -4.20 50.93 21.89
N LYS A 6 -4.03 52.11 22.49
CA LYS A 6 -4.89 53.28 22.24
C LYS A 6 -4.70 53.83 20.82
N PHE A 7 -3.54 53.56 20.21
CA PHE A 7 -3.24 53.98 18.85
C PHE A 7 -3.60 52.87 17.85
N PHE A 8 -4.75 53.04 17.16
CA PHE A 8 -5.25 52.10 16.14
C PHE A 8 -5.28 50.63 16.61
N GLY A 9 -5.68 50.40 17.87
CA GLY A 9 -5.77 49.06 18.46
C GLY A 9 -4.42 48.36 18.58
N GLY A 10 -3.32 49.11 18.72
CA GLY A 10 -1.97 48.56 18.83
C GLY A 10 -1.51 47.79 17.58
N SER A 11 -2.16 48.05 16.44
CA SER A 11 -1.92 47.32 15.19
C SER A 11 -0.51 47.54 14.63
N LEU A 12 0.09 46.48 14.09
CA LEU A 12 1.45 46.48 13.54
C LEU A 12 1.48 47.17 12.17
N GLY A 13 1.82 48.45 12.12
CA GLY A 13 2.10 49.21 10.88
C GLY A 13 3.59 49.42 10.66
N CYS A 14 3.97 50.07 9.55
CA CYS A 14 5.34 50.37 9.13
C CYS A 14 6.15 51.05 10.24
N ALA A 15 5.60 52.08 10.87
CA ALA A 15 6.29 52.78 11.96
C ALA A 15 6.50 51.90 13.20
N GLU A 16 5.54 51.04 13.53
CA GLU A 16 5.63 50.14 14.68
C GLU A 16 6.62 49.00 14.41
N GLY A 17 6.52 48.39 13.24
CA GLY A 17 7.47 47.39 12.76
C GLY A 17 8.90 47.91 12.72
N GLU A 18 9.10 49.15 12.27
CA GLU A 18 10.41 49.81 12.27
C GLU A 18 10.95 50.04 13.70
N LYS A 19 10.12 50.54 14.62
CA LYS A 19 10.51 50.74 16.03
C LYS A 19 10.91 49.42 16.70
N LEU A 20 10.11 48.37 16.51
CA LEU A 20 10.41 47.04 17.06
C LEU A 20 11.72 46.50 16.48
N THR A 21 11.88 46.55 15.16
CA THR A 21 13.10 46.10 14.46
C THR A 21 14.33 46.81 15.01
N ARG A 22 14.31 48.15 15.05
CA ARG A 22 15.41 48.96 15.61
C ARG A 22 15.62 48.70 17.10
N GLY A 23 14.57 48.40 17.84
CA GLY A 23 14.65 48.01 19.24
C GLY A 23 15.40 46.69 19.42
N PHE A 24 15.09 45.67 18.63
CA PHE A 24 15.80 44.39 18.61
C PHE A 24 17.26 44.56 18.17
N GLU A 25 17.52 45.37 17.14
CA GLU A 25 18.88 45.70 16.69
C GLU A 25 19.68 46.44 17.76
N TYR A 26 19.05 47.41 18.44
CA TYR A 26 19.65 48.13 19.55
C TYR A 26 20.00 47.17 20.70
N ALA A 27 19.07 46.29 21.07
CA ALA A 27 19.29 45.30 22.12
C ALA A 27 20.45 44.36 21.75
N LYS A 28 20.50 43.88 20.51
CA LYS A 28 21.62 43.09 19.99
C LYS A 28 22.95 43.84 20.04
N GLN A 29 22.98 45.10 19.60
CA GLN A 29 24.19 45.93 19.60
C GLN A 29 24.74 46.15 21.02
N HIS A 30 23.86 46.22 22.02
CA HIS A 30 24.22 46.52 23.42
C HIS A 30 24.21 45.29 24.34
N GLY A 31 23.95 44.09 23.82
CA GLY A 31 23.90 42.86 24.61
C GLY A 31 22.75 42.81 25.63
N LEU A 32 21.61 43.42 25.32
CA LEU A 32 20.47 43.53 26.23
C LEU A 32 19.41 42.44 25.96
N PRO A 33 18.77 41.88 26.99
CA PRO A 33 17.57 41.07 26.81
C PRO A 33 16.40 41.94 26.33
N VAL A 34 15.44 41.33 25.64
CA VAL A 34 14.25 42.02 25.14
C VAL A 34 13.00 41.47 25.83
N VAL A 35 12.18 42.39 26.36
CA VAL A 35 10.82 42.09 26.82
C VAL A 35 9.85 42.94 26.01
N VAL A 36 8.85 42.30 25.38
CA VAL A 36 7.81 42.98 24.61
C VAL A 36 6.44 42.72 25.19
N LYS A 37 5.75 43.79 25.62
CA LYS A 37 4.36 43.73 26.02
C LYS A 37 3.46 43.90 24.80
N CYS A 38 2.78 42.81 24.45
CA CYS A 38 2.06 42.63 23.20
C CYS A 38 0.56 42.86 23.43
N ALA A 39 0.07 44.04 23.03
CA ALA A 39 -1.35 44.38 22.94
C ALA A 39 -1.65 44.80 21.49
N SER A 40 -2.36 43.99 20.71
CA SER A 40 -2.62 44.28 19.30
C SER A 40 -3.86 43.61 18.74
N GLY A 41 -4.62 44.35 17.93
CA GLY A 41 -5.67 43.82 17.07
C GLY A 41 -5.17 43.18 15.77
N GLY A 42 -3.87 43.20 15.47
CA GLY A 42 -3.27 42.57 14.30
C GLY A 42 -2.51 43.52 13.37
N ALA A 43 -2.54 43.25 12.06
CA ALA A 43 -1.88 44.12 11.07
C ALA A 43 -2.69 45.41 10.84
N ARG A 44 -2.01 46.54 10.66
CA ARG A 44 -2.61 47.85 10.39
C ARG A 44 -3.05 47.95 8.93
N MET A 45 -4.28 47.52 8.67
CA MET A 45 -4.88 47.49 7.32
C MET A 45 -4.86 48.84 6.57
N HIS A 46 -4.89 49.97 7.29
CA HIS A 46 -4.78 51.32 6.72
C HIS A 46 -3.48 51.55 5.92
N GLU A 47 -2.43 50.78 6.21
CA GLU A 47 -1.13 50.86 5.53
C GLU A 47 -0.92 49.69 4.53
N GLY A 48 -1.97 48.89 4.29
CA GLY A 48 -1.99 47.83 3.28
C GLY A 48 -0.91 46.76 3.47
N THR A 49 -0.38 46.24 2.35
CA THR A 49 0.60 45.15 2.33
C THR A 49 1.89 45.49 3.07
N LEU A 50 2.30 46.76 3.13
CA LEU A 50 3.53 47.14 3.84
C LEU A 50 3.42 46.90 5.35
N SER A 51 2.22 47.04 5.92
CA SER A 51 1.96 46.65 7.32
C SER A 51 2.13 45.15 7.52
N LEU A 52 1.62 44.31 6.61
CA LEU A 52 1.82 42.86 6.64
C LEU A 52 3.32 42.50 6.59
N MET A 53 4.10 43.17 5.74
CA MET A 53 5.54 42.94 5.60
C MET A 53 6.34 43.27 6.86
N GLN A 54 5.79 44.06 7.79
CA GLN A 54 6.47 44.29 9.07
C GLN A 54 6.58 43.02 9.91
N MET A 55 5.69 42.05 9.76
CA MET A 55 5.81 40.74 10.42
C MET A 55 7.13 40.05 10.05
N ALA A 56 7.44 40.02 8.74
CA ALA A 56 8.68 39.45 8.24
C ALA A 56 9.89 40.24 8.74
N LYS A 57 9.83 41.58 8.66
CA LYS A 57 10.92 42.47 9.13
C LYS A 57 11.28 42.22 10.59
N VAL A 58 10.29 42.24 11.48
CA VAL A 58 10.52 42.05 12.93
C VAL A 58 10.97 40.62 13.22
N SER A 59 10.42 39.60 12.54
CA SER A 59 10.84 38.21 12.71
C SER A 59 12.32 37.98 12.35
N CYS A 60 12.82 38.65 11.31
CA CYS A 60 14.24 38.63 10.97
C CYS A 60 15.11 39.23 12.09
N ALA A 61 14.64 40.31 12.74
CA ALA A 61 15.36 40.93 13.86
C ALA A 61 15.35 40.04 15.12
N VAL A 62 14.23 39.35 15.40
CA VAL A 62 14.13 38.35 16.49
C VAL A 62 15.12 37.20 16.25
N SER A 63 15.17 36.65 15.03
CA SER A 63 16.13 35.61 14.67
C SER A 63 17.59 36.08 14.83
N ALA A 64 17.88 37.33 14.46
CA ALA A 64 19.19 37.93 14.63
C ALA A 64 19.57 38.15 16.11
N LEU A 65 18.60 38.43 16.99
CA LEU A 65 18.78 38.50 18.45
C LEU A 65 19.05 37.12 19.04
N ALA A 66 18.25 36.10 18.67
CA ALA A 66 18.43 34.72 19.13
C ALA A 66 19.80 34.15 18.74
N SER A 67 20.27 34.46 17.53
CA SER A 67 21.62 34.10 17.05
C SER A 67 22.75 34.78 17.82
N ALA A 68 22.47 35.91 18.49
CA ALA A 68 23.42 36.57 19.39
C ALA A 68 23.37 36.03 20.83
N GLY A 69 22.55 35.00 21.10
CA GLY A 69 22.44 34.37 22.43
C GLY A 69 21.69 35.22 23.46
N LEU A 70 20.90 36.21 23.02
CA LEU A 70 20.20 37.12 23.94
C LEU A 70 18.76 36.65 24.23
N PRO A 71 18.25 36.83 25.47
CA PRO A 71 16.88 36.43 25.83
C PRO A 71 15.80 37.31 25.21
N PHE A 72 14.70 36.70 24.82
CA PHE A 72 13.48 37.36 24.36
C PHE A 72 12.24 36.79 25.05
N ILE A 73 11.48 37.66 25.73
CA ILE A 73 10.25 37.34 26.44
C ILE A 73 9.09 38.17 25.90
N THR A 74 7.92 37.56 25.77
CA THR A 74 6.67 38.26 25.45
C THR A 74 5.70 38.25 26.61
N LEU A 75 5.15 39.42 26.92
CA LEU A 75 4.02 39.59 27.83
C LEU A 75 2.76 39.72 26.99
N LEU A 76 1.94 38.67 26.94
CA LEU A 76 0.73 38.59 26.12
C LEU A 76 -0.44 39.18 26.90
N VAL A 77 -0.78 40.42 26.60
CA VAL A 77 -1.86 41.15 27.27
C VAL A 77 -3.09 41.26 26.38
N ASP A 78 -4.23 41.58 26.99
CA ASP A 78 -5.50 41.63 26.26
C ASP A 78 -5.58 42.81 25.28
N PRO A 79 -6.02 42.60 24.03
CA PRO A 79 -5.94 41.37 23.24
C PRO A 79 -4.63 41.29 22.43
N CYS A 80 -4.21 40.08 22.03
CA CYS A 80 -3.10 39.85 21.10
C CYS A 80 -3.55 38.96 19.91
N TYR A 81 -3.86 39.59 18.78
CA TYR A 81 -4.36 38.93 17.57
C TYR A 81 -3.54 39.19 16.30
N GLY A 82 -3.86 38.46 15.24
CA GLY A 82 -3.47 38.73 13.86
C GLY A 82 -1.98 38.67 13.60
N GLY A 83 -1.45 39.71 12.94
CA GLY A 83 -0.05 39.73 12.53
C GLY A 83 0.96 39.72 13.68
N VAL A 84 0.59 40.21 14.85
CA VAL A 84 1.47 40.19 16.04
C VAL A 84 1.58 38.78 16.60
N SER A 85 0.44 38.10 16.83
CA SER A 85 0.44 36.71 17.29
C SER A 85 1.04 35.75 16.26
N ALA A 86 0.87 36.01 14.95
CA ALA A 86 1.48 35.23 13.87
C ALA A 86 2.96 35.55 13.59
N SER A 87 3.61 36.39 14.39
CA SER A 87 5.04 36.72 14.24
C SER A 87 5.77 36.70 15.59
N TYR A 88 6.41 37.80 15.98
CA TYR A 88 7.35 37.84 17.11
C TYR A 88 6.72 37.49 18.45
N ALA A 89 5.40 37.68 18.64
CA ALA A 89 4.76 37.34 19.91
C ALA A 89 4.82 35.83 20.24
N MET A 90 4.82 34.96 19.22
CA MET A 90 4.96 33.52 19.38
C MET A 90 6.38 33.00 19.14
N GLN A 91 7.34 33.88 18.83
CA GLN A 91 8.76 33.54 18.60
C GLN A 91 9.64 33.76 19.85
N ALA A 92 9.04 34.14 20.99
CA ALA A 92 9.76 34.34 22.24
C ALA A 92 10.24 33.02 22.86
N ASP A 93 11.28 33.12 23.68
CA ASP A 93 11.81 31.99 24.46
C ASP A 93 10.81 31.55 25.53
N VAL A 94 10.16 32.54 26.16
CA VAL A 94 9.14 32.37 27.17
C VAL A 94 7.97 33.31 26.89
N ARG A 95 6.75 32.75 26.87
CA ARG A 95 5.50 33.47 26.62
C ARG A 95 4.67 33.54 27.90
N ILE A 96 4.61 34.72 28.50
CA ILE A 96 3.87 34.97 29.75
C ILE A 96 2.52 35.61 29.39
N GLY A 97 1.42 34.94 29.69
CA GLY A 97 0.07 35.45 29.51
C GLY A 97 -0.45 36.19 30.73
N ALA A 98 -1.14 37.30 30.52
CA ALA A 98 -1.93 37.95 31.56
C ALA A 98 -3.23 37.16 31.79
N GLU A 99 -3.64 36.97 33.04
CA GLU A 99 -4.96 36.40 33.37
C GLU A 99 -6.09 37.11 32.62
N ARG A 100 -7.03 36.33 32.09
CA ARG A 100 -8.18 36.79 31.29
C ARG A 100 -7.80 37.54 30.00
N GLY A 101 -6.51 37.61 29.66
CA GLY A 101 -6.06 38.15 28.39
C GLY A 101 -6.39 37.22 27.24
N ARG A 102 -6.59 37.77 26.04
CA ARG A 102 -6.90 36.97 24.86
C ARG A 102 -5.76 36.89 23.84
N LEU A 103 -5.57 35.70 23.28
CA LEU A 103 -4.56 35.34 22.29
C LEU A 103 -5.19 34.50 21.17
N GLY A 104 -4.91 34.85 19.91
CA GLY A 104 -5.31 34.02 18.78
C GLY A 104 -4.83 34.57 17.44
N PHE A 105 -5.03 33.84 16.35
CA PHE A 105 -4.77 34.40 15.01
C PHE A 105 -5.90 35.34 14.57
N SER A 106 -7.12 34.82 14.50
CA SER A 106 -8.31 35.61 14.16
C SER A 106 -9.09 35.95 15.43
N GLY A 107 -9.44 37.21 15.65
CA GLY A 107 -10.26 37.58 16.81
C GLY A 107 -11.69 37.00 16.72
N PRO A 108 -12.43 36.88 17.84
CA PRO A 108 -13.76 36.25 17.90
C PRO A 108 -14.75 36.80 16.87
N GLN A 109 -14.78 38.13 16.69
CA GLN A 109 -15.66 38.78 15.71
C GLN A 109 -15.31 38.43 14.26
N VAL A 110 -14.02 38.22 13.97
CA VAL A 110 -13.58 37.80 12.63
C VAL A 110 -14.02 36.37 12.36
N ILE A 111 -13.89 35.48 13.36
CA ILE A 111 -14.35 34.08 13.25
C ILE A 111 -15.87 34.02 13.09
N LEU A 112 -16.61 34.74 13.94
CA LEU A 112 -18.07 34.85 13.87
C LEU A 112 -18.54 35.31 12.48
N ASN A 113 -17.89 36.32 11.91
CA ASN A 113 -18.24 36.83 10.59
C ASN A 113 -17.87 35.83 9.47
N THR A 114 -16.66 35.28 9.49
CA THR A 114 -16.11 34.53 8.34
C THR A 114 -16.51 33.05 8.31
N GLN A 115 -16.66 32.42 9.47
CA GLN A 115 -17.00 30.99 9.58
C GLN A 115 -18.48 30.79 9.90
N PHE A 116 -19.06 31.68 10.70
CA PHE A 116 -20.44 31.54 11.18
C PHE A 116 -21.42 32.52 10.54
N GLY A 117 -20.99 33.32 9.57
CA GLY A 117 -21.88 34.25 8.84
C GLY A 117 -22.62 35.23 9.75
N MET A 118 -22.01 35.67 10.85
CA MET A 118 -22.62 36.52 11.89
C MET A 118 -23.73 35.86 12.73
N HIS A 119 -23.89 34.53 12.65
CA HIS A 119 -24.85 33.80 13.49
C HIS A 119 -24.31 33.51 14.89
N GLN A 120 -24.56 34.42 15.83
CA GLN A 120 -24.08 34.34 17.22
C GLN A 120 -24.47 33.03 17.92
N SER A 121 -25.69 32.53 17.72
CA SER A 121 -26.17 31.28 18.35
C SER A 121 -25.51 30.00 17.82
N ALA A 122 -24.91 30.04 16.62
CA ALA A 122 -24.11 28.95 16.09
C ALA A 122 -22.68 29.03 16.65
N TYR A 123 -22.10 30.23 16.67
CA TYR A 123 -20.80 30.48 17.29
C TYR A 123 -20.76 30.08 18.76
N ASP A 124 -21.74 30.50 19.56
CA ASP A 124 -21.80 30.20 21.01
C ASP A 124 -21.96 28.70 21.31
N ARG A 125 -22.47 27.91 20.35
CA ARG A 125 -22.64 26.46 20.50
C ARG A 125 -21.36 25.69 20.24
N GLU A 126 -20.53 26.18 19.34
CA GLU A 126 -19.29 25.52 18.91
C GLU A 126 -18.04 26.09 19.60
N CYS A 127 -18.08 27.35 20.02
CA CYS A 127 -16.97 28.02 20.69
C CYS A 127 -16.90 27.61 22.17
N PRO A 128 -15.76 27.04 22.63
CA PRO A 128 -15.54 26.80 24.05
C PRO A 128 -15.65 28.10 24.88
N GLU A 129 -16.13 27.98 26.12
CA GLU A 129 -16.42 29.12 27.01
C GLU A 129 -15.19 30.03 27.26
N ASP A 130 -13.99 29.47 27.27
CA ASP A 130 -12.74 30.21 27.46
C ASP A 130 -11.82 30.23 26.23
N PHE A 131 -12.38 29.96 25.04
CA PHE A 131 -11.65 29.97 23.78
C PHE A 131 -10.86 31.27 23.57
N GLN A 132 -9.61 31.14 23.13
CA GLN A 132 -8.66 32.24 22.94
C GLN A 132 -8.25 33.00 24.20
N SER A 133 -8.65 32.57 25.40
CA SER A 133 -8.01 33.08 26.63
C SER A 133 -6.55 32.62 26.72
N ASN A 134 -5.72 33.34 27.47
CA ASN A 134 -4.36 32.92 27.76
C ASN A 134 -4.34 31.61 28.56
N GLU A 135 -5.34 31.36 29.41
CA GLU A 135 -5.55 30.11 30.15
C GLU A 135 -5.81 28.95 29.18
N PHE A 136 -6.67 29.16 28.19
CA PHE A 136 -6.88 28.23 27.09
C PHE A 136 -5.57 28.00 26.33
N GLY A 137 -4.84 29.06 26.00
CA GLY A 137 -3.52 28.98 25.35
C GLY A 137 -2.53 28.14 26.15
N MET A 138 -2.49 28.29 27.48
CA MET A 138 -1.63 27.53 28.38
C MET A 138 -2.00 26.05 28.39
N ARG A 139 -3.29 25.70 28.53
CA ARG A 139 -3.74 24.30 28.50
C ARG A 139 -3.44 23.58 27.18
N HIS A 140 -3.30 24.33 26.09
CA HIS A 140 -2.93 23.80 24.77
C HIS A 140 -1.46 24.05 24.40
N GLY A 141 -0.62 24.48 25.34
CA GLY A 141 0.83 24.64 25.15
C GLY A 141 1.29 25.83 24.30
N MET A 142 0.40 26.77 23.99
CA MET A 142 0.69 28.00 23.24
C MET A 142 1.24 29.13 24.13
N VAL A 143 0.94 29.09 25.43
CA VAL A 143 1.41 30.03 26.45
C VAL A 143 2.15 29.22 27.52
N ASP A 144 3.31 29.71 27.96
CA ASP A 144 4.15 28.98 28.92
C ASP A 144 3.60 29.01 30.34
N LEU A 145 3.10 30.19 30.73
CA LEU A 145 2.59 30.49 32.07
C LEU A 145 1.58 31.64 31.98
N VAL A 146 0.53 31.58 32.81
CA VAL A 146 -0.44 32.66 32.99
C VAL A 146 -0.34 33.20 34.41
N VAL A 147 -0.27 34.52 34.56
CA VAL A 147 -0.14 35.21 35.86
C VAL A 147 -1.02 36.45 35.94
N PRO A 148 -1.34 36.93 37.15
CA PRO A 148 -1.98 38.22 37.34
C PRO A 148 -1.21 39.34 36.62
N PRO A 149 -1.88 40.32 35.97
CA PRO A 149 -1.22 41.38 35.20
C PRO A 149 -0.13 42.14 35.97
N GLU A 150 -0.31 42.34 37.27
CA GLU A 150 0.63 43.00 38.18
C GLU A 150 1.91 42.19 38.46
N GLU A 151 1.88 40.88 38.24
CA GLU A 151 3.03 39.98 38.48
C GLU A 151 3.87 39.75 37.22
N MET A 152 3.37 40.10 36.03
CA MET A 152 4.02 39.79 34.75
C MET A 152 5.47 40.29 34.67
N GLU A 153 5.73 41.53 35.11
CA GLU A 153 7.07 42.11 35.09
C GLU A 153 8.01 41.43 36.10
N SER A 154 7.49 41.08 37.28
CA SER A 154 8.23 40.32 38.31
C SER A 154 8.63 38.95 37.80
N ILE A 155 7.72 38.23 37.13
CA ILE A 155 8.00 36.91 36.57
C ILE A 155 8.96 37.01 35.39
N ALA A 156 8.81 37.99 34.50
CA ALA A 156 9.76 38.23 33.43
C ALA A 156 11.18 38.52 33.98
N TRP A 157 11.28 39.30 35.06
CA TRP A 157 12.53 39.52 35.76
C TRP A 157 13.13 38.22 36.31
N GLN A 158 12.31 37.37 36.94
CA GLN A 158 12.75 36.07 37.45
C GLN A 158 13.28 35.17 36.32
N VAL A 159 12.57 35.09 35.19
CA VAL A 159 13.03 34.34 34.01
C VAL A 159 14.36 34.88 33.50
N LEU A 160 14.48 36.21 33.32
CA LEU A 160 15.72 36.85 32.89
C LEU A 160 16.87 36.63 33.87
N SER A 161 16.59 36.59 35.18
CA SER A 161 17.62 36.34 36.20
C SER A 161 18.27 34.96 36.07
N VAL A 162 17.57 33.98 35.48
CA VAL A 162 18.11 32.66 35.16
C VAL A 162 18.77 32.67 33.78
N LEU A 163 18.09 33.17 32.74
CA LEU A 163 18.59 33.13 31.36
C LEU A 163 19.82 34.01 31.11
N ALA A 164 19.93 35.14 31.82
CA ALA A 164 21.06 36.06 31.74
C ALA A 164 22.13 35.78 32.81
N ALA A 165 21.98 34.69 33.59
CA ALA A 165 22.95 34.33 34.60
C ALA A 165 24.30 34.00 33.96
N LYS A 166 25.38 34.58 34.49
CA LYS A 166 26.72 34.15 34.11
C LYS A 166 27.00 32.78 34.73
N PRO A 167 27.78 31.91 34.06
CA PRO A 167 28.23 30.65 34.65
C PRO A 167 28.94 30.91 35.99
N GLN A 168 28.39 30.42 37.09
CA GLN A 168 29.00 30.49 38.42
C GLN A 168 29.79 29.22 38.72
N GLN A 169 31.03 29.38 39.22
CA GLN A 169 31.76 28.30 39.90
C GLN A 169 31.08 28.03 41.25
N ALA A 170 30.72 26.77 41.52
CA ALA A 170 30.14 26.40 42.80
C ALA A 170 31.22 26.24 43.88
N PRO A 171 30.85 26.33 45.17
CA PRO A 171 31.74 25.98 46.28
C PRO A 171 32.26 24.53 46.14
N SER A 172 33.52 24.29 46.53
CA SER A 172 34.09 22.94 46.52
C SER A 172 33.34 22.06 47.53
N THR A 173 32.48 21.18 47.04
CA THR A 173 31.81 20.15 47.85
C THR A 173 32.48 18.81 47.57
N SER A 174 33.13 18.24 48.59
CA SER A 174 33.64 16.88 48.52
C SER A 174 32.49 15.90 48.76
N LEU A 175 32.22 15.02 47.80
CA LEU A 175 31.27 13.93 47.98
C LEU A 175 31.78 12.94 49.04
N SER A 176 31.10 12.83 50.18
CA SER A 176 31.17 11.63 51.03
C SER A 176 29.93 10.78 50.75
N ILE A 177 29.96 10.01 49.66
CA ILE A 177 28.88 9.05 49.39
C ILE A 177 29.12 7.85 50.31
N THR A 178 28.34 7.74 51.37
CA THR A 178 28.35 6.61 52.30
C THR A 178 28.12 5.31 51.52
N GLN A 179 29.03 4.34 51.63
CA GLN A 179 28.76 2.96 51.19
C GLN A 179 27.73 2.36 52.13
N PHE A 180 26.59 1.94 51.58
CA PHE A 180 25.59 1.17 52.31
C PHE A 180 25.49 -0.20 51.63
N GLU A 181 25.66 -1.29 52.39
CA GLU A 181 25.35 -2.64 51.92
C GLU A 181 23.89 -2.94 52.29
N CYS A 182 22.97 -2.72 51.35
CA CYS A 182 21.61 -3.21 51.45
C CYS A 182 21.38 -4.25 50.34
N GLY A 183 20.60 -5.30 50.65
CA GLY A 183 20.12 -6.23 49.63
C GLY A 183 19.30 -5.52 48.55
N ASN A 184 19.04 -6.19 47.44
CA ASN A 184 18.27 -5.61 46.34
C ASN A 184 16.89 -5.12 46.85
N PRO A 185 16.51 -3.86 46.57
CA PRO A 185 15.21 -3.34 46.95
C PRO A 185 14.09 -4.08 46.22
N VAL A 186 12.88 -4.09 46.78
CA VAL A 186 11.70 -4.59 46.06
C VAL A 186 11.17 -3.47 45.20
N TYR A 187 11.09 -3.66 43.87
CA TYR A 187 10.73 -2.58 42.94
C TYR A 187 9.37 -1.92 43.25
N VAL A 188 8.45 -2.62 43.93
CA VAL A 188 7.16 -2.08 44.39
C VAL A 188 7.32 -0.91 45.39
N ASN A 189 8.43 -0.83 46.11
CA ASN A 189 8.70 0.27 47.05
C ASN A 189 8.88 1.62 46.33
N SER A 190 9.34 1.60 45.07
CA SER A 190 9.52 2.81 44.24
C SER A 190 8.23 3.56 43.92
N ARG A 191 7.06 2.94 44.18
CA ARG A 191 5.73 3.48 43.86
C ARG A 191 4.82 3.63 45.07
N LEU A 192 5.34 3.53 46.29
CA LEU A 192 4.56 3.83 47.50
C LEU A 192 4.05 5.28 47.48
N LEU A 193 2.82 5.49 47.94
CA LEU A 193 2.19 6.82 47.90
C LEU A 193 2.86 7.83 48.84
N ASN A 194 3.41 7.36 49.96
CA ASN A 194 4.14 8.18 50.93
C ASN A 194 5.61 8.41 50.56
N ARG A 195 6.10 7.88 49.45
CA ARG A 195 7.46 8.16 48.96
C ARG A 195 7.49 9.56 48.33
N TYR A 196 8.56 10.32 48.57
CA TYR A 196 8.80 11.60 47.88
C TYR A 196 8.98 11.36 46.37
N ASP A 197 8.44 12.28 45.56
CA ASP A 197 8.55 12.22 44.10
C ASP A 197 9.49 13.31 43.55
N SER A 198 9.59 13.39 42.21
CA SER A 198 10.42 14.41 41.56
C SER A 198 10.01 15.86 41.89
N SER A 199 8.74 16.10 42.22
CA SER A 199 8.22 17.42 42.55
C SER A 199 8.62 17.82 43.96
N ASP A 200 8.60 16.90 44.93
CA ASP A 200 9.07 17.17 46.29
C ASP A 200 10.57 17.46 46.32
N ILE A 201 11.34 16.63 45.62
CA ILE A 201 12.79 16.83 45.50
C ILE A 201 13.07 18.22 44.90
N LEU A 202 12.37 18.62 43.84
CA LEU A 202 12.61 19.92 43.22
C LEU A 202 12.27 21.10 44.15
N LYS A 203 11.23 20.97 44.98
CA LYS A 203 10.86 22.02 45.96
C LYS A 203 11.99 22.28 46.97
N GLU A 204 12.73 21.25 47.38
CA GLU A 204 13.84 21.40 48.33
C GLU A 204 15.18 21.71 47.64
N LEU A 205 15.41 21.16 46.44
CA LEU A 205 16.65 21.32 45.67
C LEU A 205 16.87 22.75 45.15
N ALA A 206 15.79 23.47 44.86
CA ALA A 206 15.84 24.81 44.27
C ALA A 206 15.29 25.87 45.23
N VAL A 207 16.00 27.00 45.35
CA VAL A 207 15.45 28.20 46.05
C VAL A 207 14.38 28.89 45.22
N ARG A 208 14.39 28.66 43.91
CA ARG A 208 13.41 29.19 42.96
C ARG A 208 13.24 28.22 41.81
N PHE A 209 11.99 27.94 41.46
CA PHE A 209 11.63 27.21 40.26
C PHE A 209 10.48 27.92 39.56
N ILE A 210 10.61 28.14 38.26
CA ILE A 210 9.59 28.71 37.38
C ILE A 210 9.11 27.56 36.50
N ASP A 211 7.91 27.03 36.78
CA ASP A 211 7.30 25.96 36.00
C ASP A 211 6.82 26.53 34.66
N LEU A 212 7.39 26.03 33.57
CA LEU A 212 7.12 26.50 32.22
C LEU A 212 6.77 25.28 31.35
N GLY A 213 5.70 25.41 30.56
CA GLY A 213 5.20 24.29 29.77
C GLY A 213 4.87 24.66 28.34
N GLY A 214 4.51 23.64 27.56
CA GLY A 214 3.96 23.83 26.23
C GLY A 214 4.97 23.56 25.13
N ASP A 215 4.55 22.75 24.16
CA ASP A 215 5.32 22.47 22.95
C ASP A 215 5.12 23.51 21.83
N GLY A 216 4.12 24.39 21.98
CA GLY A 216 3.77 25.43 21.00
C GLY A 216 3.11 24.94 19.71
N LYS A 217 2.65 23.67 19.62
CA LYS A 217 2.26 23.04 18.34
C LYS A 217 0.76 22.72 18.16
N GLY A 218 -0.14 23.09 19.09
CA GLY A 218 -1.59 22.90 18.89
C GLY A 218 -2.24 22.07 19.99
N PRO A 219 -3.44 21.49 19.78
CA PRO A 219 -4.26 21.03 20.89
C PRO A 219 -3.57 19.91 21.67
N ASN A 220 -3.63 20.00 23.00
CA ASN A 220 -2.92 19.13 23.95
C ASN A 220 -1.40 19.31 23.98
N GLY A 221 -0.89 20.48 23.58
CA GLY A 221 0.55 20.80 23.65
C GLY A 221 1.13 20.94 25.07
N LEU A 222 0.32 20.77 26.12
CA LEU A 222 0.75 20.81 27.51
C LEU A 222 0.70 19.40 28.14
N ASP A 223 1.85 18.89 28.56
CA ASP A 223 1.91 17.63 29.29
C ASP A 223 1.70 17.81 30.79
N ARG A 224 1.03 16.84 31.40
CA ARG A 224 0.74 16.82 32.84
C ARG A 224 1.78 16.06 33.65
N CYS A 225 2.52 15.13 33.04
CA CYS A 225 3.58 14.37 33.68
C CYS A 225 4.93 15.08 33.51
N LEU A 226 5.43 15.22 32.28
CA LEU A 226 6.74 15.80 31.99
C LEU A 226 6.66 17.32 31.91
N ARG A 227 7.06 17.96 33.01
CA ARG A 227 7.12 19.42 33.16
C ARG A 227 8.55 19.91 33.07
N CYS A 228 8.74 21.11 32.52
CA CYS A 228 10.04 21.74 32.36
C CYS A 228 10.06 23.09 33.08
N GLY A 229 11.22 23.69 33.22
CA GLY A 229 11.30 25.03 33.77
C GLY A 229 12.71 25.51 34.02
N LEU A 230 12.77 26.71 34.61
CA LEU A 230 14.00 27.39 34.98
C LEU A 230 14.14 27.36 36.50
N ALA A 231 15.31 26.98 37.00
CA ALA A 231 15.56 26.92 38.43
C ALA A 231 16.85 27.63 38.83
N THR A 232 16.86 28.11 40.07
CA THR A 232 18.06 28.49 40.80
C THR A 232 18.22 27.49 41.94
N LEU A 233 19.31 26.71 41.92
CA LEU A 233 19.63 25.74 42.97
C LEU A 233 19.95 26.45 44.30
N GLN A 234 19.95 25.71 45.42
CA GLN A 234 20.37 26.23 46.73
C GLN A 234 21.77 26.87 46.72
N SER A 235 22.65 26.42 45.82
CA SER A 235 23.99 27.03 45.62
C SER A 235 23.98 28.39 44.91
N GLY A 236 22.84 28.83 44.37
CA GLY A 236 22.73 30.00 43.50
C GLY A 236 22.91 29.69 42.00
N ARG A 237 23.24 28.45 41.64
CA ARG A 237 23.46 28.04 40.24
C ARG A 237 22.14 28.00 39.45
N SER A 238 22.14 28.66 38.30
CA SER A 238 21.03 28.65 37.33
C SER A 238 21.07 27.38 36.46
N VAL A 239 19.95 26.69 36.35
CA VAL A 239 19.80 25.45 35.56
C VAL A 239 18.45 25.38 34.85
N VAL A 240 18.39 24.57 33.80
CA VAL A 240 17.13 24.10 33.20
C VAL A 240 16.76 22.77 33.86
N VAL A 241 15.51 22.61 34.27
CA VAL A 241 15.03 21.40 34.95
C VAL A 241 13.92 20.74 34.15
N MET A 242 13.97 19.41 34.06
CA MET A 242 12.84 18.57 33.64
C MET A 242 12.46 17.63 34.76
N ARG A 243 11.16 17.46 35.04
CA ARG A 243 10.65 16.55 36.07
C ARG A 243 9.44 15.76 35.58
N CYS A 244 9.34 14.50 36.00
CA CYS A 244 8.14 13.69 35.85
C CYS A 244 7.24 13.82 37.09
N CYS A 245 6.18 14.61 37.01
CA CYS A 245 5.17 14.72 38.06
C CYS A 245 4.42 13.39 38.23
N LYS A 246 4.18 12.99 39.49
CA LYS A 246 3.57 11.70 39.84
C LYS A 246 2.46 11.84 40.87
N GLY A 247 2.71 12.54 41.98
CA GLY A 247 1.73 12.78 43.04
C GLY A 247 1.57 11.64 44.05
N HIS A 248 0.93 11.97 45.18
CA HIS A 248 0.83 11.12 46.38
C HIS A 248 -0.56 10.56 46.62
N THR A 249 -1.55 10.96 45.82
CA THR A 249 -2.91 10.40 45.86
C THR A 249 -3.27 9.74 44.53
N PRO A 250 -4.21 8.79 44.51
CA PRO A 250 -4.73 8.22 43.27
C PRO A 250 -5.22 9.28 42.27
N THR A 251 -5.91 10.31 42.76
CA THR A 251 -6.41 11.43 41.94
C THR A 251 -5.29 12.24 41.32
N GLU A 252 -4.23 12.54 42.07
CA GLU A 252 -3.05 13.23 41.52
C GLU A 252 -2.32 12.36 40.51
N ARG A 253 -2.18 11.05 40.76
CA ARG A 253 -1.56 10.12 39.80
C ARG A 253 -2.33 10.08 38.50
N GLU A 254 -3.66 9.97 38.54
CA GLU A 254 -4.50 10.04 37.35
C GLU A 254 -4.35 11.39 36.64
N HIS A 255 -4.33 12.50 37.38
CA HIS A 255 -4.10 13.83 36.81
C HIS A 255 -2.76 13.91 36.06
N HIS A 256 -1.72 13.27 36.57
CA HIS A 256 -0.39 13.20 35.97
C HIS A 256 -0.19 12.00 35.03
N ASN A 257 -1.27 11.44 34.45
CA ASN A 257 -1.22 10.31 33.50
C ASN A 257 -0.48 9.08 34.06
N HIS A 258 -0.62 8.81 35.36
CA HIS A 258 0.10 7.77 36.09
C HIS A 258 1.63 7.85 35.90
N ALA A 259 2.16 9.07 35.88
CA ALA A 259 3.55 9.37 35.62
C ALA A 259 4.05 8.85 34.26
N MET A 260 3.22 8.97 33.22
CA MET A 260 3.60 8.64 31.84
C MET A 260 3.51 9.87 30.93
N PRO A 261 4.64 10.35 30.40
CA PRO A 261 4.64 11.49 29.48
C PRO A 261 3.99 11.17 28.14
N THR A 262 3.27 12.15 27.60
CA THR A 262 2.74 12.17 26.23
C THR A 262 3.74 12.83 25.27
N PRO A 263 3.48 12.84 23.94
CA PRO A 263 4.42 13.42 22.99
C PRO A 263 4.67 14.91 23.22
N ALA A 264 3.68 15.63 23.75
CA ALA A 264 3.79 17.04 24.11
C ALA A 264 4.84 17.27 25.21
N GLY A 265 4.99 16.32 26.14
CA GLY A 265 5.98 16.40 27.21
C GLY A 265 7.40 16.31 26.66
N TYR A 266 7.65 15.35 25.77
CA TYR A 266 8.94 15.20 25.10
C TYR A 266 9.28 16.41 24.22
N ARG A 267 8.30 16.94 23.47
CA ARG A 267 8.50 18.15 22.67
C ARG A 267 8.73 19.41 23.51
N THR A 268 8.10 19.51 24.68
CA THR A 268 8.41 20.56 25.66
C THR A 268 9.86 20.41 26.14
N ALA A 269 10.29 19.20 26.51
CA ALA A 269 11.68 18.96 26.91
C ALA A 269 12.68 19.30 25.79
N LEU A 270 12.38 18.99 24.53
CA LEU A 270 13.19 19.38 23.37
C LEU A 270 13.42 20.88 23.30
N ARG A 271 12.35 21.68 23.43
CA ARG A 271 12.42 23.14 23.44
C ARG A 271 13.32 23.65 24.58
N PHE A 272 13.24 23.02 25.75
CA PHE A 272 14.08 23.39 26.89
C PHE A 272 15.53 22.91 26.77
N PHE A 273 15.82 21.81 26.06
CA PHE A 273 17.18 21.45 25.69
C PHE A 273 17.80 22.49 24.74
N ASP A 274 17.06 22.93 23.73
CA ASP A 274 17.51 24.00 22.82
C ASP A 274 17.77 25.31 23.57
N LEU A 275 16.88 25.66 24.50
CA LEU A 275 17.03 26.82 25.36
C LEU A 275 18.26 26.69 26.27
N ALA A 276 18.46 25.54 26.91
CA ALA A 276 19.61 25.28 27.77
C ALA A 276 20.93 25.46 27.00
N GLU A 277 21.04 24.89 25.81
CA GLU A 277 22.22 25.01 24.96
C GLU A 277 22.46 26.45 24.51
N ARG A 278 21.42 27.18 24.12
CA ARG A 278 21.55 28.57 23.65
C ARG A 278 22.07 29.51 24.74
N PHE A 279 21.62 29.33 25.98
CA PHE A 279 22.03 30.15 27.12
C PHE A 279 23.15 29.52 27.96
N ASN A 280 23.73 28.41 27.49
CA ASN A 280 24.80 27.69 28.18
C ASN A 280 24.44 27.34 29.65
N LEU A 281 23.18 26.93 29.87
CA LEU A 281 22.67 26.51 31.17
C LEU A 281 22.78 24.99 31.31
N PRO A 282 23.28 24.47 32.45
CA PRO A 282 23.23 23.04 32.72
C PRO A 282 21.79 22.52 32.80
N VAL A 283 21.63 21.24 32.48
CA VAL A 283 20.35 20.53 32.54
C VAL A 283 20.34 19.56 33.71
N VAL A 284 19.28 19.61 34.52
CA VAL A 284 19.00 18.63 35.58
C VAL A 284 17.69 17.92 35.27
N THR A 285 17.71 16.58 35.16
CA THR A 285 16.51 15.79 34.85
C THR A 285 16.16 14.87 36.03
N LEU A 286 14.95 15.01 36.56
CA LEU A 286 14.39 14.18 37.62
C LEU A 286 13.39 13.17 37.01
N VAL A 287 13.83 11.93 36.84
CA VAL A 287 13.10 10.87 36.14
C VAL A 287 12.32 10.04 37.14
N ASP A 288 11.00 10.07 37.02
CA ASP A 288 10.08 9.26 37.81
C ASP A 288 8.87 8.88 36.95
N THR A 289 9.11 7.97 36.00
CA THR A 289 8.12 7.53 35.02
C THR A 289 8.18 6.02 34.80
N VAL A 290 7.00 5.40 34.71
CA VAL A 290 6.86 3.98 34.32
C VAL A 290 7.06 3.77 32.82
N GLY A 291 7.12 4.85 32.04
CA GLY A 291 7.32 4.85 30.60
C GLY A 291 6.44 5.85 29.87
N ALA A 292 6.52 5.79 28.54
CA ALA A 292 5.70 6.59 27.65
C ALA A 292 4.20 6.27 27.79
N TRP A 293 3.31 7.26 27.66
CA TRP A 293 1.86 7.06 27.73
C TRP A 293 1.35 6.21 26.55
N PRO A 294 0.91 4.96 26.76
CA PRO A 294 0.60 4.02 25.69
C PRO A 294 -0.86 4.19 25.25
N SER A 295 -1.15 5.24 24.47
CA SER A 295 -2.51 5.50 23.96
C SER A 295 -2.53 5.78 22.46
N PHE A 296 -3.68 5.52 21.83
CA PHE A 296 -3.92 5.88 20.42
C PHE A 296 -3.65 7.36 20.15
N ALA A 297 -4.00 8.25 21.09
CA ALA A 297 -3.76 9.68 20.96
C ALA A 297 -2.26 10.01 20.96
N ALA A 298 -1.48 9.38 21.84
CA ALA A 298 -0.03 9.55 21.88
C ALA A 298 0.65 9.00 20.62
N GLU A 299 0.25 7.82 20.13
CA GLU A 299 0.77 7.25 18.88
C GLU A 299 0.44 8.12 17.67
N THR A 300 -0.80 8.59 17.56
CA THR A 300 -1.24 9.50 16.49
C THR A 300 -0.48 10.83 16.51
N ALA A 301 -0.13 11.32 17.71
CA ALA A 301 0.64 12.55 17.89
C ALA A 301 2.17 12.35 17.78
N GLY A 302 2.64 11.16 17.39
CA GLY A 302 4.03 10.86 17.07
C GLY A 302 4.92 10.59 18.28
N GLN A 303 4.47 9.80 19.26
CA GLN A 303 5.23 9.47 20.49
C GLN A 303 6.65 8.96 20.20
N SER A 304 6.78 8.02 19.26
CA SER A 304 8.08 7.43 18.90
C SER A 304 9.04 8.46 18.29
N GLU A 305 8.54 9.38 17.45
CA GLU A 305 9.34 10.47 16.88
C GLU A 305 9.81 11.43 17.98
N ALA A 306 8.92 11.85 18.86
CA ALA A 306 9.26 12.78 19.94
C ALA A 306 10.33 12.21 20.89
N ILE A 307 10.24 10.91 21.22
CA ILE A 307 11.27 10.19 21.99
C ILE A 307 12.60 10.13 21.24
N ALA A 308 12.59 9.69 19.97
CA ALA A 308 13.82 9.54 19.17
C ALA A 308 14.54 10.87 18.97
N THR A 309 13.79 11.96 18.76
CA THR A 309 14.33 13.31 18.62
C THR A 309 14.99 13.79 19.91
N ASN A 310 14.40 13.51 21.07
CA ASN A 310 15.03 13.83 22.36
C ASN A 310 16.32 13.04 22.61
N LEU A 311 16.34 11.73 22.32
CA LEU A 311 17.54 10.91 22.46
C LEU A 311 18.70 11.48 21.62
N THR A 312 18.38 11.88 20.39
CA THR A 312 19.36 12.51 19.48
C THR A 312 19.84 13.85 20.04
N LYS A 313 18.93 14.70 20.53
CA LYS A 313 19.26 16.01 21.10
C LYS A 313 20.15 15.87 22.34
N MET A 314 19.79 15.00 23.29
CA MET A 314 20.59 14.77 24.49
C MET A 314 21.98 14.21 24.17
N GLY A 315 22.10 13.33 23.18
CA GLY A 315 23.40 12.86 22.70
C GLY A 315 24.31 14.02 22.29
N GLY A 316 23.79 14.98 21.52
CA GLY A 316 24.56 16.11 20.96
C GLY A 316 24.63 17.38 21.81
N LEU A 317 23.98 17.44 22.97
CA LEU A 317 23.82 18.68 23.75
C LEU A 317 25.14 19.24 24.31
N LYS A 318 25.48 20.49 24.03
CA LYS A 318 26.78 21.08 24.41
C LYS A 318 26.91 21.55 25.85
N VAL A 319 25.87 21.40 26.66
CA VAL A 319 25.84 21.75 28.08
C VAL A 319 25.86 20.51 28.97
N PRO A 320 26.28 20.62 30.24
CA PRO A 320 26.23 19.51 31.19
C PRO A 320 24.81 18.99 31.39
N ILE A 321 24.65 17.66 31.44
CA ILE A 321 23.39 17.01 31.79
C ILE A 321 23.60 16.12 33.03
N VAL A 322 22.87 16.39 34.10
CA VAL A 322 22.84 15.56 35.31
C VAL A 322 21.45 14.96 35.46
N THR A 323 21.38 13.63 35.50
CA THR A 323 20.13 12.88 35.60
C THR A 323 20.04 12.21 36.96
N ILE A 324 18.85 12.24 37.56
CA ILE A 324 18.51 11.48 38.76
C ILE A 324 17.30 10.59 38.45
N ILE A 325 17.45 9.28 38.61
CA ILE A 325 16.32 8.35 38.62
C ILE A 325 15.78 8.30 40.06
N VAL A 326 14.55 8.77 40.26
CA VAL A 326 13.95 9.03 41.58
C VAL A 326 13.15 7.83 42.09
N GLY A 327 12.15 7.41 41.32
CA GLY A 327 11.28 6.28 41.67
C GLY A 327 11.30 5.25 40.57
N GLU A 328 10.58 5.54 39.49
CA GLU A 328 10.45 4.62 38.36
C GLU A 328 11.19 5.16 37.13
N GLY A 329 11.89 4.28 36.43
CA GLY A 329 12.50 4.56 35.13
C GLY A 329 12.16 3.45 34.16
N GLY A 330 11.06 3.58 33.43
CA GLY A 330 10.62 2.57 32.47
C GLY A 330 10.84 2.98 31.02
N SER A 331 11.39 2.07 30.23
CA SER A 331 11.38 2.11 28.76
C SER A 331 12.11 3.29 28.09
N GLY A 332 11.94 3.40 26.77
CA GLY A 332 12.36 4.56 26.00
C GLY A 332 11.75 5.88 26.52
N GLY A 333 10.60 5.81 27.21
CA GLY A 333 9.96 6.97 27.80
C GLY A 333 10.76 7.65 28.92
N ALA A 334 11.42 6.86 29.77
CA ALA A 334 12.39 7.37 30.74
C ALA A 334 13.71 7.78 30.06
N LEU A 335 14.20 6.95 29.14
CA LEU A 335 15.48 7.16 28.45
C LEU A 335 15.52 8.50 27.69
N ALA A 336 14.39 8.94 27.13
CA ALA A 336 14.22 10.21 26.42
C ALA A 336 14.63 11.46 27.21
N ILE A 337 14.74 11.37 28.54
CA ILE A 337 15.22 12.46 29.40
C ILE A 337 16.32 12.00 30.37
N ALA A 338 16.86 10.77 30.21
CA ALA A 338 17.81 10.19 31.16
C ALA A 338 19.24 10.05 30.62
N MET A 339 19.52 10.53 29.39
CA MET A 339 20.84 10.46 28.77
C MET A 339 21.84 11.49 29.32
N GLY A 340 22.09 11.46 30.63
CA GLY A 340 22.98 12.37 31.33
C GLY A 340 24.48 12.07 31.17
N ASN A 341 25.31 13.11 31.25
CA ASN A 341 26.76 12.97 31.49
C ASN A 341 26.99 12.21 32.79
N LYS A 342 26.26 12.61 33.84
CA LYS A 342 26.21 11.93 35.14
C LYS A 342 24.78 11.47 35.42
N ILE A 343 24.61 10.22 35.80
CA ILE A 343 23.34 9.58 36.12
C ILE A 343 23.45 9.03 37.54
N GLY A 344 22.72 9.63 38.46
CA GLY A 344 22.51 9.14 39.81
C GLY A 344 21.17 8.42 39.91
N MET A 345 21.05 7.46 40.81
CA MET A 345 19.81 6.72 41.01
C MET A 345 19.57 6.49 42.49
N LEU A 346 18.35 6.79 42.96
CA LEU A 346 17.97 6.52 44.34
C LEU A 346 17.96 5.02 44.63
N SER A 347 18.39 4.63 45.83
CA SER A 347 18.64 3.23 46.17
C SER A 347 17.41 2.30 46.08
N GLN A 348 16.19 2.82 46.23
CA GLN A 348 14.93 2.07 46.12
C GLN A 348 14.22 2.30 44.77
N ALA A 349 14.85 3.03 43.85
CA ALA A 349 14.34 3.21 42.49
C ALA A 349 14.61 1.97 41.62
N TYR A 350 13.95 1.89 40.46
CA TYR A 350 14.35 0.97 39.38
C TYR A 350 14.51 1.69 38.04
N TYR A 351 15.39 1.16 37.17
CA TYR A 351 15.54 1.64 35.79
C TYR A 351 15.62 0.44 34.83
N SER A 352 14.74 0.39 33.84
CA SER A 352 14.38 -0.86 33.13
C SER A 352 13.94 -0.63 31.68
N THR A 353 14.01 -1.67 30.85
CA THR A 353 13.54 -1.64 29.44
C THR A 353 12.03 -1.49 29.32
N ILE A 354 11.28 -1.96 30.31
CA ILE A 354 9.83 -1.81 30.48
C ILE A 354 9.54 -2.15 31.95
N THR A 355 8.39 -1.73 32.48
CA THR A 355 7.98 -2.14 33.83
C THR A 355 8.02 -3.67 33.99
N PRO A 356 8.35 -4.19 35.19
CA PRO A 356 8.30 -5.63 35.44
C PRO A 356 6.95 -6.26 35.08
N GLU A 357 5.84 -5.54 35.29
CA GLU A 357 4.51 -5.96 34.87
C GLU A 357 4.38 -6.04 33.34
N GLY A 358 4.90 -5.05 32.61
CA GLY A 358 4.92 -5.06 31.16
C GLY A 358 5.78 -6.21 30.61
N ALA A 359 6.95 -6.45 31.22
CA ALA A 359 7.81 -7.57 30.87
C ALA A 359 7.12 -8.92 31.13
N ALA A 360 6.48 -9.10 32.28
CA ALA A 360 5.74 -10.32 32.63
C ALA A 360 4.50 -10.53 31.74
N SER A 361 3.87 -9.46 31.27
CA SER A 361 2.75 -9.54 30.32
C SER A 361 3.18 -9.98 28.93
N ILE A 362 4.39 -9.58 28.48
CA ILE A 362 4.92 -9.93 27.15
C ILE A 362 5.60 -11.31 27.15
N LEU A 363 6.39 -11.62 28.19
CA LEU A 363 7.22 -12.82 28.25
C LEU A 363 6.54 -13.98 28.98
N GLY A 364 5.58 -13.69 29.86
CA GLY A 364 4.91 -14.69 30.68
C GLY A 364 4.03 -15.62 29.86
N ARG A 365 3.97 -16.89 30.27
CA ARG A 365 3.08 -17.90 29.68
C ARG A 365 2.17 -18.45 30.76
N TYR A 366 0.93 -17.96 30.78
CA TYR A 366 -0.07 -18.35 31.77
C TYR A 366 -1.09 -19.31 31.14
N LYS A 367 -1.46 -20.37 31.86
CA LYS A 367 -2.42 -21.38 31.37
C LYS A 367 -3.85 -20.83 31.32
N ASP A 368 -4.21 -20.06 32.34
CA ASP A 368 -5.52 -19.45 32.53
C ASP A 368 -5.39 -18.23 33.47
N ASP A 369 -6.50 -17.53 33.70
CA ASP A 369 -6.52 -16.31 34.51
C ASP A 369 -6.24 -16.55 36.00
N ASP A 370 -6.57 -17.73 36.54
CA ASP A 370 -6.32 -18.05 37.95
C ASP A 370 -4.85 -18.39 38.19
N HIS A 371 -4.23 -19.13 37.26
CA HIS A 371 -2.78 -19.31 37.20
C HIS A 371 -2.08 -17.97 37.01
N LYS A 372 -2.60 -17.08 36.17
CA LYS A 372 -2.04 -15.74 35.99
C LYS A 372 -2.10 -14.91 37.28
N LYS A 373 -3.21 -14.93 38.04
CA LYS A 373 -3.33 -14.19 39.31
C LYS A 373 -2.25 -14.59 40.33
N VAL A 374 -1.86 -15.86 40.36
CA VAL A 374 -0.84 -16.36 41.29
C VAL A 374 0.57 -16.17 40.74
N GLN A 375 0.81 -16.53 39.48
CA GLN A 375 2.15 -16.55 38.89
C GLN A 375 2.64 -15.17 38.44
N PHE A 376 1.75 -14.28 38.00
CA PHE A 376 2.13 -12.99 37.43
C PHE A 376 2.94 -12.11 38.41
N PRO A 377 2.56 -11.98 39.71
CA PRO A 377 3.38 -11.25 40.69
C PRO A 377 4.77 -11.87 40.90
N GLU A 378 4.87 -13.21 40.92
CA GLU A 378 6.16 -13.91 41.06
C GLU A 378 7.06 -13.67 39.84
N ASP A 379 6.49 -13.76 38.64
CA ASP A 379 7.20 -13.49 37.39
C ASP A 379 7.68 -12.04 37.30
N CYS A 380 6.89 -11.08 37.78
CA CYS A 380 7.31 -9.67 37.87
C CYS A 380 8.56 -9.51 38.75
N LEU A 381 8.55 -10.10 39.95
CA LEU A 381 9.69 -10.03 40.88
C LEU A 381 10.92 -10.76 40.33
N ALA A 382 10.71 -11.91 39.69
CA ALA A 382 11.78 -12.68 39.06
C ALA A 382 12.41 -11.91 37.90
N LEU A 383 11.60 -11.31 37.02
CA LEU A 383 12.07 -10.51 35.90
C LEU A 383 12.80 -9.25 36.35
N ALA A 384 12.28 -8.54 37.34
CA ALA A 384 12.96 -7.38 37.92
C ALA A 384 14.38 -7.74 38.39
N SER A 385 14.51 -8.85 39.12
CA SER A 385 15.80 -9.33 39.62
C SER A 385 16.72 -9.82 38.49
N LYS A 386 16.19 -10.56 37.50
CA LYS A 386 16.96 -11.15 36.40
C LYS A 386 17.41 -10.13 35.36
N GLN A 387 16.67 -9.05 35.18
CA GLN A 387 17.02 -7.96 34.28
C GLN A 387 17.97 -6.94 34.92
N ASN A 388 18.35 -7.14 36.18
CA ASN A 388 19.29 -6.28 36.90
C ASN A 388 18.87 -4.81 36.94
N ILE A 389 17.60 -4.54 37.28
CA ILE A 389 17.01 -3.19 37.18
C ILE A 389 17.27 -2.29 38.40
N TYR A 390 17.94 -2.80 39.43
CA TYR A 390 18.17 -2.09 40.70
C TYR A 390 19.47 -1.29 40.70
N ALA A 391 19.52 -0.22 41.49
CA ALA A 391 20.61 0.74 41.48
C ALA A 391 22.03 0.12 41.65
N PRO A 392 22.29 -0.79 42.61
CA PRO A 392 23.62 -1.40 42.75
C PRO A 392 24.05 -2.18 41.50
N GLN A 393 23.13 -2.97 40.93
CA GLN A 393 23.38 -3.80 39.75
C GLN A 393 23.63 -2.93 38.52
N LEU A 394 22.85 -1.85 38.35
CA LEU A 394 23.03 -0.91 37.25
C LEU A 394 24.33 -0.11 37.36
N LYS A 395 24.83 0.13 38.57
CA LYS A 395 26.16 0.74 38.78
C LYS A 395 27.26 -0.22 38.35
N GLU A 396 27.17 -1.50 38.71
CA GLU A 396 28.11 -2.54 38.25
C GLU A 396 28.12 -2.71 36.73
N LEU A 397 26.95 -2.60 36.10
CA LEU A 397 26.81 -2.63 34.63
C LEU A 397 27.28 -1.33 33.95
N GLY A 398 27.60 -0.28 34.71
CA GLY A 398 28.00 1.03 34.21
C GLY A 398 26.86 1.84 33.58
N VAL A 399 25.60 1.47 33.81
CA VAL A 399 24.42 2.18 33.30
C VAL A 399 24.19 3.48 34.07
N ILE A 400 24.41 3.46 35.39
CA ILE A 400 24.41 4.63 36.26
C ILE A 400 25.83 4.88 36.80
N ASP A 401 26.14 6.12 37.15
CA ASP A 401 27.44 6.49 37.72
C ASP A 401 27.46 6.33 39.25
N GLU A 402 26.34 6.60 39.92
CA GLU A 402 26.30 6.62 41.38
C GLU A 402 24.94 6.18 41.96
N VAL A 403 24.99 5.47 43.09
CA VAL A 403 23.80 5.16 43.90
C VAL A 403 23.64 6.26 44.94
N ILE A 404 22.51 6.94 44.92
CA ILE A 404 22.13 7.95 45.90
C ILE A 404 21.33 7.23 46.99
N TRP A 405 22.00 6.92 48.10
CA TRP A 405 21.40 6.16 49.19
C TRP A 405 20.33 6.96 49.93
N GLU A 406 19.17 6.35 50.09
CA GLU A 406 18.04 6.92 50.83
C GLU A 406 18.18 6.61 52.32
N LYS A 407 17.68 7.50 53.18
CA LYS A 407 17.66 7.27 54.63
C LYS A 407 16.38 6.53 55.03
N GLU A 408 16.54 5.52 55.88
CA GLU A 408 15.41 4.78 56.44
C GLU A 408 14.50 5.71 57.27
N GLY A 409 13.19 5.53 57.13
CA GLY A 409 12.18 6.27 57.87
C GLY A 409 11.79 7.64 57.30
N GLU A 410 12.42 8.09 56.21
CA GLU A 410 12.04 9.32 55.50
C GLU A 410 10.88 9.09 54.51
N ASP A 411 10.03 10.10 54.33
CA ASP A 411 8.83 10.05 53.49
C ASP A 411 8.58 11.39 52.76
N CYS A 412 7.49 11.53 51.99
CA CYS A 412 7.20 12.74 51.22
C CYS A 412 6.97 14.01 52.06
N LYS A 413 6.81 13.91 53.38
CA LYS A 413 6.66 15.07 54.26
C LYS A 413 8.00 15.59 54.78
N SER A 414 9.01 14.73 54.91
CA SER A 414 10.32 15.10 55.44
C SER A 414 11.37 14.06 55.06
N PHE A 415 12.34 14.47 54.24
CA PHE A 415 13.44 13.61 53.78
C PHE A 415 14.80 14.33 53.74
N PRO A 416 15.20 15.05 54.81
CA PRO A 416 16.36 15.94 54.80
C PRO A 416 17.69 15.21 54.56
N GLY A 417 17.83 13.97 55.03
CA GLY A 417 19.04 13.18 54.85
C GLY A 417 19.19 12.69 53.41
N THR A 418 18.10 12.19 52.80
CA THR A 418 18.09 11.83 51.39
C THR A 418 18.29 13.08 50.51
N MET A 419 17.63 14.19 50.82
CA MET A 419 17.78 15.44 50.09
C MET A 419 19.21 15.99 50.16
N GLY A 420 19.88 15.81 51.31
CA GLY A 420 21.31 16.11 51.46
C GLY A 420 22.18 15.31 50.47
N ASN A 421 21.90 14.01 50.33
CA ASN A 421 22.61 13.15 49.37
C ASN A 421 22.32 13.53 47.90
N ILE A 422 21.06 13.86 47.58
CA ILE A 422 20.67 14.31 46.23
C ILE A 422 21.39 15.62 45.88
N SER A 423 21.34 16.61 46.77
CA SER A 423 21.98 17.92 46.56
C SER A 423 23.48 17.79 46.37
N ALA A 424 24.14 16.96 47.20
CA ALA A 424 25.57 16.69 47.07
C ALA A 424 25.92 16.07 45.71
N PHE A 425 25.15 15.09 45.24
CA PHE A 425 25.35 14.47 43.93
C PHE A 425 25.20 15.48 42.77
N VAL A 426 24.13 16.28 42.79
CA VAL A 426 23.87 17.27 41.73
C VAL A 426 24.98 18.30 41.67
N GLU A 427 25.36 18.89 42.81
CA GLU A 427 26.35 19.96 42.83
C GLU A 427 27.74 19.49 42.45
N ALA A 428 28.17 18.33 42.98
CA ALA A 428 29.47 17.77 42.64
C ALA A 428 29.54 17.35 41.17
N SER A 429 28.47 16.75 40.63
CA SER A 429 28.40 16.37 39.21
C SER A 429 28.45 17.59 38.31
N LEU A 430 27.67 18.63 38.61
CA LEU A 430 27.69 19.87 37.84
C LEU A 430 29.06 20.57 37.93
N GLN A 431 29.71 20.53 39.09
CA GLN A 431 31.05 21.10 39.27
C GLN A 431 32.12 20.34 38.47
N GLU A 432 32.08 19.01 38.46
CA GLU A 432 32.98 18.18 37.65
C GLU A 432 32.81 18.47 36.16
N LEU A 433 31.56 18.53 35.70
CA LEU A 433 31.24 18.73 34.28
C LEU A 433 31.52 20.17 33.82
N ALA A 434 31.44 21.16 34.71
CA ALA A 434 31.78 22.55 34.40
C ALA A 434 33.27 22.73 34.04
N ALA A 435 34.15 21.77 34.38
CA ALA A 435 35.55 21.77 33.98
C ALA A 435 35.79 21.29 32.54
N LEU A 436 34.76 20.74 31.88
CA LEU A 436 34.84 20.22 30.52
C LEU A 436 34.35 21.26 29.51
N ASP A 437 35.01 21.35 28.36
CA ASP A 437 34.50 22.10 27.21
C ASP A 437 33.32 21.37 26.55
N SER A 438 32.57 22.09 25.71
CA SER A 438 31.37 21.57 25.04
C SER A 438 31.63 20.33 24.18
N GLY A 439 32.79 20.24 23.54
CA GLY A 439 33.17 19.06 22.75
C GLY A 439 33.40 17.84 23.64
N LYS A 440 34.13 18.03 24.75
CA LYS A 440 34.37 16.98 25.74
C LYS A 440 33.10 16.52 26.45
N LEU A 441 32.13 17.40 26.68
CA LEU A 441 30.83 17.02 27.26
C LEU A 441 30.07 16.04 26.34
N VAL A 442 30.06 16.32 25.03
CA VAL A 442 29.44 15.44 24.03
C VAL A 442 30.22 14.13 23.89
N GLU A 443 31.54 14.22 23.78
CA GLU A 443 32.41 13.04 23.66
C GLU A 443 32.32 12.12 24.88
N GLN A 444 32.30 12.69 26.09
CA GLN A 444 32.14 11.91 27.32
C GLN A 444 30.83 11.13 27.31
N ARG A 445 29.70 11.75 26.93
CA ARG A 445 28.43 11.03 26.82
C ARG A 445 28.48 9.95 25.74
N TYR A 446 29.03 10.26 24.56
CA TYR A 446 29.16 9.29 23.48
C TYR A 446 29.95 8.07 23.94
N GLN A 447 31.14 8.26 24.52
CA GLN A 447 32.00 7.18 25.00
C GLN A 447 31.33 6.38 26.13
N LYS A 448 30.67 7.06 27.07
CA LYS A 448 29.91 6.43 28.15
C LYS A 448 28.90 5.44 27.58
N PHE A 449 27.96 5.89 26.74
CA PHE A 449 26.93 5.01 26.18
C PHE A 449 27.49 3.98 25.19
N ARG A 450 28.54 4.32 24.42
CA ARG A 450 29.24 3.40 23.52
C ARG A 450 29.89 2.23 24.26
N SER A 451 30.34 2.46 25.49
CA SER A 451 31.02 1.45 26.32
C SER A 451 30.09 0.45 26.99
N MET A 452 28.78 0.72 27.02
CA MET A 452 27.77 -0.17 27.59
C MET A 452 27.47 -1.35 26.65
N GLY A 453 27.12 -2.52 27.20
CA GLY A 453 26.75 -3.68 26.39
C GLY A 453 27.91 -4.32 25.62
N LYS A 454 29.13 -4.30 26.19
CA LYS A 454 30.33 -4.91 25.58
C LYS A 454 30.05 -6.36 25.20
N PHE A 455 30.29 -6.68 23.93
CA PHE A 455 30.28 -8.05 23.41
C PHE A 455 31.67 -8.37 22.86
N LYS A 456 32.10 -9.62 22.98
CA LYS A 456 33.38 -10.06 22.42
C LYS A 456 33.21 -10.30 20.91
N GLU A 457 33.92 -9.52 20.11
CA GLU A 457 34.08 -9.81 18.68
C GLU A 457 35.15 -10.89 18.52
N TYR A 458 34.74 -12.11 18.20
CA TYR A 458 35.67 -13.21 17.93
C TYR A 458 36.35 -13.03 16.57
N SER A 459 37.65 -13.28 16.48
CA SER A 459 38.38 -13.39 15.21
C SER A 459 37.90 -14.62 14.40
N PRO A 460 38.14 -14.69 13.08
CA PRO A 460 37.75 -15.85 12.27
C PRO A 460 38.29 -17.18 12.82
N GLN A 461 39.54 -17.24 13.30
CA GLN A 461 40.10 -18.47 13.90
C GLN A 461 39.50 -18.79 15.28
N GLU A 462 39.25 -17.78 16.12
CA GLU A 462 38.57 -17.99 17.40
C GLU A 462 37.12 -18.45 17.18
N ARG A 463 36.44 -17.93 16.14
CA ARG A 463 35.12 -18.42 15.73
C ARG A 463 35.21 -19.88 15.30
N GLU A 464 36.20 -20.25 14.51
CA GLU A 464 36.38 -21.61 14.00
C GLU A 464 36.62 -22.62 15.13
N ALA A 465 37.49 -22.27 16.10
CA ALA A 465 37.77 -23.07 17.29
C ALA A 465 36.54 -23.19 18.24
N LEU A 466 35.80 -22.10 18.45
CA LEU A 466 34.56 -22.11 19.24
C LEU A 466 33.43 -22.87 18.53
N THR A 467 33.41 -22.89 17.20
CA THR A 467 32.44 -23.66 16.41
C THR A 467 32.75 -25.15 16.31
N SER A 468 33.98 -25.59 16.61
CA SER A 468 34.34 -27.00 16.61
C SER A 468 33.95 -27.76 17.89
N GLU A 469 33.82 -27.08 19.04
CA GLU A 469 33.46 -27.74 20.32
C GLU A 469 31.99 -27.57 20.72
N GLU A 470 31.26 -26.57 20.21
CA GLU A 470 29.84 -26.39 20.53
C GLU A 470 28.95 -26.40 19.28
N LYS A 471 28.54 -27.60 18.88
CA LYS A 471 27.24 -27.80 18.22
C LYS A 471 26.13 -27.43 19.23
N GLY A 472 25.84 -26.14 19.37
CA GLY A 472 24.81 -25.67 20.31
C GLY A 472 24.49 -24.17 20.26
N LYS A 473 23.73 -23.75 19.23
CA LYS A 473 22.87 -22.52 19.16
C LYS A 473 23.45 -21.21 18.57
N LYS A 474 23.15 -21.06 17.26
CA LYS A 474 22.60 -19.91 16.48
C LYS A 474 23.28 -18.52 16.54
N GLN A 475 24.12 -18.27 15.52
CA GLN A 475 24.32 -16.95 14.91
C GLN A 475 22.99 -16.32 14.47
N ARG A 476 22.79 -15.02 14.70
CA ARG A 476 21.70 -14.26 14.07
C ARG A 476 22.12 -13.92 12.63
N VAL A 477 21.88 -14.87 11.74
CA VAL A 477 21.93 -14.70 10.28
C VAL A 477 20.89 -13.64 9.92
N VAL A 478 21.26 -12.58 9.17
CA VAL A 478 20.25 -11.79 8.45
C VAL A 478 19.66 -12.76 7.43
N PRO A 479 18.43 -13.23 7.65
CA PRO A 479 17.90 -14.30 6.82
C PRO A 479 17.75 -13.77 5.39
N THR A 480 18.15 -14.57 4.41
CA THR A 480 17.99 -14.22 2.99
C THR A 480 16.52 -13.87 2.76
N PRO A 481 16.19 -12.67 2.24
CA PRO A 481 14.81 -12.28 2.02
C PRO A 481 14.10 -13.31 1.13
N PRO A 482 12.91 -13.79 1.53
CA PRO A 482 12.03 -14.52 0.62
C PRO A 482 11.89 -13.78 -0.71
N LYS A 483 11.96 -14.50 -1.84
CA LYS A 483 11.84 -13.93 -3.20
C LYS A 483 10.55 -13.13 -3.36
N ILE A 484 9.48 -13.51 -2.66
CA ILE A 484 8.21 -12.78 -2.65
C ILE A 484 8.35 -11.33 -2.16
N LEU A 485 9.31 -11.03 -1.27
CA LEU A 485 9.57 -9.67 -0.81
C LEU A 485 10.22 -8.80 -1.90
N HIS A 486 11.05 -9.39 -2.77
CA HIS A 486 11.55 -8.68 -3.96
C HIS A 486 10.40 -8.31 -4.90
N PHE A 487 9.47 -9.24 -5.14
CA PHE A 487 8.28 -8.97 -5.94
C PHE A 487 7.42 -7.85 -5.34
N LEU A 488 7.10 -7.91 -4.04
CA LEU A 488 6.32 -6.89 -3.35
C LEU A 488 7.02 -5.51 -3.35
N THR A 489 8.34 -5.48 -3.19
CA THR A 489 9.13 -4.24 -3.25
C THR A 489 9.00 -3.59 -4.62
N GLU A 490 9.07 -4.35 -5.72
CA GLU A 490 8.87 -3.82 -7.07
C GLU A 490 7.46 -3.25 -7.28
N ARG A 491 6.43 -3.84 -6.65
CA ARG A 491 5.04 -3.36 -6.74
C ARG A 491 4.77 -2.10 -5.91
N THR A 492 5.40 -1.98 -4.75
CA THR A 492 5.17 -0.88 -3.79
C THR A 492 5.67 0.49 -4.29
N LEU A 493 6.80 0.54 -5.00
CA LEU A 493 7.45 1.81 -5.35
C LEU A 493 6.72 2.56 -6.48
N LYS A 494 6.56 3.89 -6.36
CA LYS A 494 5.81 4.77 -7.29
C LYS A 494 6.58 5.24 -8.53
N GLY A 495 7.77 4.67 -8.80
CA GLY A 495 8.62 4.98 -9.95
C GLY A 495 8.20 4.28 -11.25
N ALA A 496 9.08 4.30 -12.27
CA ALA A 496 8.86 3.59 -13.56
C ALA A 496 8.71 2.06 -13.41
N HIS A 497 9.01 1.53 -12.21
CA HIS A 497 8.93 0.12 -11.87
C HIS A 497 7.58 -0.32 -11.27
N SER A 498 6.68 0.62 -10.93
CA SER A 498 5.31 0.26 -10.53
C SER A 498 4.56 -0.33 -11.73
N PHE A 499 3.78 -1.40 -11.51
CA PHE A 499 3.10 -2.13 -12.60
C PHE A 499 2.19 -1.22 -13.44
N PHE A 500 1.58 -0.21 -12.82
CA PHE A 500 0.71 0.77 -13.46
C PHE A 500 1.38 2.12 -13.74
N LYS A 501 2.71 2.17 -13.76
CA LYS A 501 3.51 3.35 -14.15
C LYS A 501 3.02 4.65 -13.50
N GLY A 502 2.88 4.63 -12.18
CA GLY A 502 2.52 5.82 -11.40
C GLY A 502 1.31 5.71 -10.49
N LYS A 503 0.58 4.59 -10.54
CA LYS A 503 -0.29 4.19 -9.43
C LYS A 503 0.49 3.29 -8.47
N GLY A 504 0.17 3.37 -7.19
CA GLY A 504 0.76 2.57 -6.12
C GLY A 504 -0.29 2.13 -5.09
N PRO A 505 0.13 1.69 -3.89
CA PRO A 505 -0.77 1.07 -2.95
C PRO A 505 -1.90 1.99 -2.49
N SER A 506 -1.70 3.30 -2.41
CA SER A 506 -2.73 4.28 -2.04
C SER A 506 -3.89 4.38 -3.04
N ASP A 507 -3.71 3.88 -4.27
CA ASP A 507 -4.69 4.01 -5.36
C ASP A 507 -5.60 2.78 -5.50
N CYS A 508 -5.39 1.74 -4.68
CA CYS A 508 -6.19 0.51 -4.68
C CYS A 508 -7.33 0.57 -3.65
N PRO A 509 -8.58 0.29 -4.05
CA PRO A 509 -9.65 -0.04 -3.11
C PRO A 509 -9.28 -1.31 -2.33
N ARG A 510 -9.36 -1.29 -1.00
CA ARG A 510 -8.91 -2.39 -0.12
C ARG A 510 -10.04 -3.20 0.53
N SER A 511 -11.29 -2.79 0.36
CA SER A 511 -12.43 -3.49 0.93
C SER A 511 -12.87 -4.63 0.03
N CYS A 512 -12.80 -5.87 0.50
CA CYS A 512 -13.46 -7.01 -0.12
C CYS A 512 -14.10 -7.85 0.98
N PHE A 513 -15.43 -7.91 0.98
CA PHE A 513 -16.20 -8.67 1.96
C PHE A 513 -17.16 -9.59 1.21
N LEU A 514 -17.05 -10.90 1.46
CA LEU A 514 -18.07 -11.86 1.05
C LEU A 514 -19.12 -11.91 2.15
N LYS A 515 -20.26 -11.25 1.92
CA LYS A 515 -21.44 -11.37 2.79
C LYS A 515 -22.51 -12.13 2.02
N VAL A 516 -22.61 -13.42 2.29
CA VAL A 516 -23.69 -14.26 1.73
C VAL A 516 -24.69 -14.51 2.85
N GLU A 517 -25.95 -14.13 2.63
CA GLU A 517 -27.02 -14.41 3.57
C GLU A 517 -27.25 -15.94 3.63
N PRO A 518 -27.52 -16.51 4.81
CA PRO A 518 -27.68 -17.94 4.96
C PRO A 518 -28.97 -18.42 4.29
N GLU A 519 -28.88 -18.87 3.04
CA GLU A 519 -29.93 -19.70 2.42
C GLU A 519 -29.87 -21.13 3.00
N ALA A 520 -31.05 -21.68 3.30
CA ALA A 520 -31.19 -23.06 3.77
C ALA A 520 -30.66 -24.02 2.69
N ALA A 521 -29.80 -24.95 3.07
CA ALA A 521 -29.28 -25.95 2.14
C ALA A 521 -30.44 -26.72 1.49
N ALA A 522 -30.59 -26.59 0.18
CA ALA A 522 -31.55 -27.36 -0.58
C ALA A 522 -31.22 -28.87 -0.46
N LYS A 523 -32.25 -29.72 -0.53
CA LYS A 523 -32.02 -31.18 -0.60
C LYS A 523 -31.19 -31.50 -1.85
N PRO A 524 -30.20 -32.40 -1.77
CA PRO A 524 -29.38 -32.74 -2.93
C PRO A 524 -30.23 -33.46 -3.98
N GLU A 525 -30.58 -32.74 -5.04
CA GLU A 525 -31.10 -33.30 -6.29
C GLU A 525 -29.95 -33.69 -7.21
N ARG A 526 -30.17 -34.73 -8.03
CA ARG A 526 -29.17 -35.22 -8.97
C ARG A 526 -28.91 -34.18 -10.07
N ASN A 527 -27.64 -33.87 -10.36
CA ASN A 527 -27.27 -32.79 -11.29
C ASN A 527 -26.39 -33.25 -12.47
N ALA A 528 -26.08 -32.31 -13.38
CA ALA A 528 -25.32 -32.58 -14.60
C ALA A 528 -23.97 -33.26 -14.34
N LYS A 529 -23.25 -32.82 -13.30
CA LYS A 529 -21.93 -33.35 -12.96
C LYS A 529 -21.99 -34.81 -12.52
N GLN A 530 -22.94 -35.13 -11.63
CA GLN A 530 -23.13 -36.51 -11.16
C GLN A 530 -23.51 -37.44 -12.31
N ILE A 531 -24.38 -36.99 -13.23
CA ILE A 531 -24.80 -37.80 -14.38
C ILE A 531 -23.64 -38.00 -15.35
N LEU A 532 -22.81 -36.98 -15.58
CA LEU A 532 -21.62 -37.12 -16.41
C LEU A 532 -20.64 -38.14 -15.80
N ASP A 533 -20.40 -38.10 -14.50
CA ASP A 533 -19.47 -39.00 -13.83
C ASP A 533 -19.96 -40.45 -13.78
N GLU A 534 -21.27 -40.65 -13.54
CA GLU A 534 -21.86 -41.97 -13.34
C GLU A 534 -22.26 -42.64 -14.66
N GLU A 535 -22.72 -41.86 -15.64
CA GLU A 535 -23.37 -42.39 -16.86
C GLU A 535 -22.78 -41.84 -18.18
N GLY A 536 -21.87 -40.87 -18.14
CA GLY A 536 -21.20 -40.33 -19.33
C GLY A 536 -21.96 -39.23 -20.09
N PRO A 537 -21.34 -38.66 -21.14
CA PRO A 537 -21.80 -37.44 -21.80
C PRO A 537 -23.10 -37.62 -22.59
N GLU A 538 -23.37 -38.79 -23.17
CA GLU A 538 -24.64 -39.07 -23.85
C GLU A 538 -25.83 -39.11 -22.88
N ALA A 539 -25.65 -39.66 -21.69
CA ALA A 539 -26.67 -39.68 -20.64
C ALA A 539 -26.93 -38.28 -20.10
N MET A 540 -25.86 -37.52 -19.88
CA MET A 540 -25.96 -36.11 -19.49
C MET A 540 -26.74 -35.30 -20.53
N ALA A 541 -26.45 -35.45 -21.82
CA ALA A 541 -27.16 -34.74 -22.88
C ALA A 541 -28.67 -35.05 -22.90
N ARG A 542 -29.06 -36.32 -22.71
CA ARG A 542 -30.47 -36.71 -22.58
C ARG A 542 -31.12 -36.10 -21.34
N TRP A 543 -30.41 -36.08 -20.22
CA TRP A 543 -30.90 -35.46 -19.00
C TRP A 543 -31.12 -33.96 -19.18
N VAL A 544 -30.18 -33.23 -19.78
CA VAL A 544 -30.34 -31.80 -20.09
C VAL A 544 -31.61 -31.55 -20.91
N ARG A 545 -31.84 -32.34 -21.98
CA ARG A 545 -33.07 -32.23 -22.80
C ARG A 545 -34.36 -32.54 -22.04
N ALA A 546 -34.29 -33.41 -21.03
CA ALA A 546 -35.45 -33.74 -20.21
C ALA A 546 -35.73 -32.62 -19.20
N THR A 547 -34.71 -32.16 -18.50
CA THR A 547 -34.80 -31.12 -17.48
C THR A 547 -35.19 -29.76 -18.06
N SER A 548 -34.70 -29.42 -19.25
CA SER A 548 -35.00 -28.14 -19.91
C SER A 548 -36.47 -27.94 -20.27
N LYS A 549 -37.27 -29.02 -20.33
CA LYS A 549 -38.72 -28.95 -20.53
C LYS A 549 -39.46 -28.39 -19.32
N GLU A 550 -38.85 -28.49 -18.14
CA GLU A 550 -39.40 -27.97 -16.88
C GLU A 550 -38.77 -26.63 -16.51
N ARG A 551 -37.45 -26.49 -16.69
CA ARG A 551 -36.71 -25.25 -16.41
C ARG A 551 -35.47 -25.12 -17.27
N VAL A 552 -35.19 -23.92 -17.78
CA VAL A 552 -33.92 -23.63 -18.48
C VAL A 552 -32.75 -23.79 -17.52
N LEU A 553 -31.66 -24.40 -17.99
CA LEU A 553 -30.43 -24.54 -17.21
C LEU A 553 -29.52 -23.33 -17.44
N LEU A 554 -28.61 -23.09 -16.49
CA LEU A 554 -27.74 -21.91 -16.50
C LEU A 554 -26.27 -22.32 -16.51
N THR A 555 -25.46 -21.56 -17.25
CA THR A 555 -24.00 -21.55 -17.14
C THR A 555 -23.55 -20.19 -16.63
N ASP A 556 -22.75 -20.16 -15.56
CA ASP A 556 -22.10 -18.94 -15.10
C ASP A 556 -20.76 -18.74 -15.82
N THR A 557 -20.54 -17.55 -16.38
CA THR A 557 -19.31 -17.18 -17.10
C THR A 557 -18.41 -16.22 -16.31
N THR A 558 -18.73 -15.96 -15.03
CA THR A 558 -18.03 -14.96 -14.20
C THR A 558 -16.53 -15.27 -14.08
N LEU A 559 -16.17 -16.56 -14.02
CA LEU A 559 -14.78 -17.02 -13.86
C LEU A 559 -13.98 -17.06 -15.18
N ARG A 560 -14.59 -16.77 -16.34
CA ARG A 560 -13.92 -16.82 -17.67
C ARG A 560 -14.31 -15.64 -18.57
N ASP A 561 -15.45 -15.70 -19.24
CA ASP A 561 -15.76 -14.75 -20.32
C ASP A 561 -16.08 -13.35 -19.82
N ALA A 562 -16.67 -13.25 -18.63
CA ALA A 562 -17.11 -11.97 -18.09
C ALA A 562 -15.91 -11.06 -17.77
N HIS A 563 -14.92 -11.58 -17.03
CA HIS A 563 -13.70 -10.82 -16.74
C HIS A 563 -12.77 -10.70 -17.96
N GLN A 564 -12.83 -11.64 -18.91
CA GLN A 564 -12.17 -11.49 -20.22
C GLN A 564 -12.71 -10.28 -20.98
N SER A 565 -14.01 -10.02 -20.89
CA SER A 565 -14.67 -8.91 -21.59
C SER A 565 -14.46 -7.56 -20.90
N LEU A 566 -14.54 -7.54 -19.57
CA LEU A 566 -14.58 -6.28 -18.80
C LEU A 566 -13.23 -5.83 -18.26
N VAL A 567 -12.40 -6.75 -17.77
CA VAL A 567 -11.14 -6.44 -17.06
C VAL A 567 -9.93 -7.14 -17.68
N ALA A 568 -9.94 -7.29 -19.01
CA ALA A 568 -8.85 -7.85 -19.80
C ALA A 568 -8.33 -9.20 -19.30
N THR A 569 -9.24 -10.06 -18.84
CA THR A 569 -8.93 -11.43 -18.37
C THR A 569 -8.05 -11.46 -17.11
N ARG A 570 -7.99 -10.37 -16.33
CA ARG A 570 -7.03 -10.26 -15.22
C ARG A 570 -7.47 -10.90 -13.92
N MET A 571 -8.69 -11.41 -13.80
CA MET A 571 -9.16 -12.06 -12.57
C MET A 571 -8.24 -13.22 -12.18
N ARG A 572 -7.72 -13.16 -10.95
CA ARG A 572 -6.74 -14.10 -10.40
C ARG A 572 -7.41 -15.29 -9.73
N THR A 573 -6.71 -16.41 -9.71
CA THR A 573 -7.16 -17.66 -9.06
C THR A 573 -7.53 -17.42 -7.58
N ALA A 574 -6.75 -16.59 -6.87
CA ALA A 574 -6.98 -16.27 -5.47
C ALA A 574 -8.37 -15.66 -5.17
N ASP A 575 -8.93 -14.87 -6.09
CA ASP A 575 -10.27 -14.29 -5.92
C ASP A 575 -11.35 -15.31 -6.33
N MET A 576 -11.09 -16.11 -7.36
CA MET A 576 -12.00 -17.19 -7.78
C MET A 576 -12.21 -18.22 -6.65
N LEU A 577 -11.12 -18.63 -5.98
CA LEU A 577 -11.17 -19.62 -4.90
C LEU A 577 -11.88 -19.13 -3.64
N LYS A 578 -11.88 -17.83 -3.36
CA LYS A 578 -12.63 -17.27 -2.22
C LYS A 578 -14.14 -17.38 -2.42
N ALA A 579 -14.62 -17.26 -3.67
CA ALA A 579 -16.03 -17.45 -4.00
C ALA A 579 -16.41 -18.92 -4.18
N ALA A 580 -15.46 -19.79 -4.49
CA ALA A 580 -15.71 -21.19 -4.88
C ALA A 580 -16.60 -21.99 -3.91
N PRO A 581 -16.41 -21.96 -2.56
CA PRO A 581 -17.28 -22.69 -1.65
C PRO A 581 -18.75 -22.24 -1.72
N GLU A 582 -18.98 -20.94 -1.80
CA GLU A 582 -20.34 -20.39 -1.92
C GLU A 582 -20.92 -20.66 -3.32
N MET A 583 -20.12 -20.60 -4.38
CA MET A 583 -20.56 -21.00 -5.73
C MET A 583 -20.94 -22.50 -5.78
N SER A 584 -20.14 -23.38 -5.18
CA SER A 584 -20.42 -24.81 -5.07
C SER A 584 -21.73 -25.07 -4.34
N LYS A 585 -22.00 -24.33 -3.26
CA LYS A 585 -23.21 -24.45 -2.46
C LYS A 585 -24.46 -23.92 -3.20
N HIS A 586 -24.40 -22.70 -3.73
CA HIS A 586 -25.59 -21.99 -4.22
C HIS A 586 -25.88 -22.23 -5.71
N LEU A 587 -24.87 -22.61 -6.50
CA LEU A 587 -25.00 -22.84 -7.94
C LEU A 587 -25.06 -24.33 -8.28
N HIS A 588 -25.28 -25.21 -7.30
CA HIS A 588 -25.26 -26.67 -7.49
C HIS A 588 -26.24 -27.22 -8.55
N GLN A 589 -27.26 -26.44 -8.91
CA GLN A 589 -28.25 -26.77 -9.95
C GLN A 589 -27.91 -26.19 -11.34
N TYR A 590 -26.84 -25.41 -11.44
CA TYR A 590 -26.37 -24.88 -12.72
C TYR A 590 -25.81 -26.02 -13.55
N PHE A 591 -25.89 -25.88 -14.87
CA PHE A 591 -25.31 -26.85 -15.80
C PHE A 591 -23.79 -26.87 -15.64
N SER A 592 -23.16 -25.70 -15.74
CA SER A 592 -21.70 -25.58 -15.66
C SER A 592 -21.23 -24.23 -15.12
N LEU A 593 -19.97 -24.18 -14.71
CA LEU A 593 -19.20 -22.95 -14.53
C LEU A 593 -18.18 -22.87 -15.65
N GLU A 594 -18.29 -21.86 -16.50
CA GLU A 594 -17.26 -21.59 -17.48
C GLU A 594 -16.10 -20.85 -16.81
N CYS A 595 -15.01 -21.57 -16.57
CA CYS A 595 -13.89 -21.11 -15.74
C CYS A 595 -12.53 -21.16 -16.44
N TRP A 596 -12.48 -21.63 -17.69
CA TRP A 596 -11.21 -21.96 -18.34
C TRP A 596 -11.23 -21.83 -19.88
N GLY A 597 -10.06 -21.91 -20.51
CA GLY A 597 -9.93 -21.68 -21.96
C GLY A 597 -10.12 -20.21 -22.36
N GLY A 598 -10.39 -19.96 -23.63
CA GLY A 598 -10.35 -18.60 -24.18
C GLY A 598 -8.98 -17.95 -23.96
N ALA A 599 -8.94 -16.70 -23.48
CA ALA A 599 -7.68 -16.00 -23.21
C ALA A 599 -7.08 -16.35 -21.84
N THR A 600 -7.80 -17.06 -20.96
CA THR A 600 -7.36 -17.29 -19.57
C THR A 600 -6.04 -18.06 -19.49
N PHE A 601 -5.82 -19.02 -20.39
CA PHE A 601 -4.61 -19.84 -20.40
C PHE A 601 -3.34 -19.01 -20.65
N ASP A 602 -3.31 -18.21 -21.73
CA ASP A 602 -2.18 -17.31 -22.04
C ASP A 602 -2.03 -16.22 -20.97
N VAL A 603 -3.13 -15.62 -20.51
CA VAL A 603 -3.09 -14.50 -19.56
C VAL A 603 -2.62 -14.93 -18.17
N ALA A 604 -2.99 -16.12 -17.73
CA ALA A 604 -2.54 -16.70 -16.47
C ALA A 604 -1.00 -16.74 -16.42
N TYR A 605 -0.35 -17.38 -17.40
CA TYR A 605 1.11 -17.44 -17.44
C TYR A 605 1.77 -16.08 -17.74
N ARG A 606 1.26 -15.35 -18.74
CA ARG A 606 1.92 -14.15 -19.27
C ARG A 606 1.85 -12.95 -18.33
N PHE A 607 0.70 -12.71 -17.72
CA PHE A 607 0.44 -11.47 -16.99
C PHE A 607 0.18 -11.66 -15.50
N LEU A 608 -0.42 -12.79 -15.13
CA LEU A 608 -0.72 -13.11 -13.73
C LEU A 608 0.38 -13.98 -13.10
N HIS A 609 1.25 -14.55 -13.93
CA HIS A 609 2.33 -15.45 -13.55
C HIS A 609 1.85 -16.59 -12.66
N GLU A 610 0.70 -17.15 -13.01
CA GLU A 610 0.11 -18.31 -12.34
C GLU A 610 -0.12 -19.44 -13.33
N ASP A 611 -0.05 -20.66 -12.82
CA ASP A 611 -0.28 -21.86 -13.62
C ASP A 611 -1.79 -22.02 -13.87
N ALA A 612 -2.16 -22.03 -15.15
CA ALA A 612 -3.54 -22.23 -15.54
C ALA A 612 -4.04 -23.61 -15.08
N PHE A 613 -3.25 -24.68 -15.21
CA PHE A 613 -3.70 -26.06 -14.91
C PHE A 613 -3.98 -26.19 -13.42
N ARG A 614 -3.07 -25.68 -12.60
CA ARG A 614 -3.28 -25.57 -11.15
C ARG A 614 -4.55 -24.81 -10.78
N ARG A 615 -4.86 -23.70 -11.47
CA ARG A 615 -6.15 -22.99 -11.28
C ARG A 615 -7.34 -23.91 -11.52
N LEU A 616 -7.33 -24.70 -12.60
CA LEU A 616 -8.41 -25.63 -12.90
C LEU A 616 -8.55 -26.69 -11.79
N GLU A 617 -7.45 -27.28 -11.35
CA GLU A 617 -7.44 -28.32 -10.32
C GLU A 617 -7.92 -27.79 -8.96
N GLU A 618 -7.45 -26.62 -8.55
CA GLU A 618 -7.88 -25.98 -7.30
C GLU A 618 -9.37 -25.59 -7.34
N LEU A 619 -9.87 -25.07 -8.47
CA LEU A 619 -11.30 -24.80 -8.65
C LEU A 619 -12.13 -26.08 -8.68
N ARG A 620 -11.65 -27.13 -9.36
CA ARG A 620 -12.32 -28.43 -9.42
C ARG A 620 -12.44 -29.05 -8.03
N ALA A 621 -11.39 -28.96 -7.22
CA ALA A 621 -11.38 -29.44 -5.85
C ALA A 621 -12.34 -28.64 -4.95
N ALA A 622 -12.35 -27.31 -5.08
CA ALA A 622 -13.23 -26.44 -4.29
C ALA A 622 -14.71 -26.50 -4.70
N ILE A 623 -14.99 -26.85 -5.96
CA ILE A 623 -16.33 -26.94 -6.52
C ILE A 623 -16.49 -28.32 -7.14
N PRO A 624 -16.66 -29.43 -6.37
CA PRO A 624 -16.66 -30.79 -6.91
C PRO A 624 -17.98 -31.22 -7.56
N ASN A 625 -19.04 -30.43 -7.42
CA ASN A 625 -20.42 -30.80 -7.72
C ASN A 625 -21.02 -30.13 -8.97
N ILE A 626 -20.30 -29.24 -9.66
CA ILE A 626 -20.79 -28.55 -10.88
C ILE A 626 -19.84 -28.89 -12.04
N CYS A 627 -20.34 -28.99 -13.28
CA CYS A 627 -19.47 -29.21 -14.44
C CYS A 627 -18.54 -28.00 -14.63
N THR A 628 -17.26 -28.25 -14.87
CA THR A 628 -16.33 -27.21 -15.35
C THR A 628 -16.43 -27.12 -16.87
N GLN A 629 -16.52 -25.91 -17.41
CA GLN A 629 -16.61 -25.66 -18.85
C GLN A 629 -15.44 -24.79 -19.33
N MET A 630 -14.96 -25.07 -20.53
CA MET A 630 -13.97 -24.25 -21.23
C MET A 630 -14.34 -23.92 -22.67
N LEU A 631 -13.78 -22.81 -23.16
CA LEU A 631 -13.78 -22.47 -24.58
C LEU A 631 -12.48 -22.95 -25.24
N LEU A 632 -12.59 -23.86 -26.21
CA LEU A 632 -11.48 -24.46 -26.95
C LEU A 632 -11.57 -24.11 -28.45
N ARG A 633 -10.47 -23.66 -29.05
CA ARG A 633 -10.44 -23.34 -30.48
C ARG A 633 -9.95 -24.56 -31.28
N GLY A 634 -10.86 -25.22 -31.99
CA GLY A 634 -10.62 -26.34 -32.92
C GLY A 634 -9.23 -26.98 -32.88
N ALA A 635 -8.49 -26.91 -33.99
CA ALA A 635 -7.14 -27.45 -34.13
C ALA A 635 -6.05 -26.53 -33.56
N ASN A 636 -6.42 -25.45 -32.88
CA ASN A 636 -5.48 -24.48 -32.30
C ASN A 636 -5.40 -24.59 -30.76
N GLY A 637 -6.23 -25.45 -30.15
CA GLY A 637 -6.35 -25.57 -28.70
C GLY A 637 -6.68 -24.22 -28.05
N VAL A 638 -5.76 -23.76 -27.20
CA VAL A 638 -5.82 -22.43 -26.53
C VAL A 638 -4.79 -21.45 -27.08
N GLY A 639 -4.14 -21.79 -28.19
CA GLY A 639 -3.06 -21.05 -28.84
C GLY A 639 -3.49 -19.99 -29.86
N TYR A 640 -2.51 -19.32 -30.48
CA TYR A 640 -2.73 -18.37 -31.59
C TYR A 640 -2.20 -18.84 -32.95
N LYS A 641 -1.41 -19.92 -32.99
CA LYS A 641 -0.91 -20.52 -34.24
C LYS A 641 -1.58 -21.87 -34.48
N SER A 642 -1.30 -22.48 -35.62
CA SER A 642 -1.70 -23.87 -35.90
C SER A 642 -0.71 -24.83 -35.24
N TYR A 643 -1.21 -25.96 -34.76
CA TYR A 643 -0.43 -27.00 -34.08
C TYR A 643 -0.61 -28.34 -34.79
N PRO A 644 0.38 -29.24 -34.70
CA PRO A 644 0.17 -30.64 -35.07
C PRO A 644 -0.97 -31.26 -34.25
N ASP A 645 -1.71 -32.21 -34.83
CA ASP A 645 -2.90 -32.79 -34.20
C ASP A 645 -2.61 -33.44 -32.85
N ASN A 646 -1.48 -34.14 -32.73
CA ASN A 646 -1.11 -34.81 -31.49
C ASN A 646 -0.92 -33.82 -30.33
N VAL A 647 -0.49 -32.58 -30.59
CA VAL A 647 -0.37 -31.53 -29.57
C VAL A 647 -1.75 -31.11 -29.03
N VAL A 648 -2.74 -31.00 -29.92
CA VAL A 648 -4.12 -30.63 -29.55
C VAL A 648 -4.79 -31.78 -28.79
N GLU A 649 -4.63 -33.02 -29.27
CA GLU A 649 -5.13 -34.22 -28.60
C GLU A 649 -4.56 -34.37 -27.19
N GLU A 650 -3.25 -34.16 -27.03
CA GLU A 650 -2.57 -34.23 -25.73
C GLU A 650 -3.05 -33.11 -24.78
N PHE A 651 -3.29 -31.91 -25.29
CA PHE A 651 -3.85 -30.83 -24.49
C PHE A 651 -5.25 -31.15 -23.99
N VAL A 652 -6.12 -31.70 -24.85
CA VAL A 652 -7.47 -32.13 -24.46
C VAL A 652 -7.39 -33.24 -23.42
N ARG A 653 -6.51 -34.23 -23.62
CA ARG A 653 -6.29 -35.32 -22.66
C ARG A 653 -5.89 -34.76 -21.29
N GLN A 654 -4.94 -33.83 -21.27
CA GLN A 654 -4.47 -33.22 -20.02
C GLN A 654 -5.55 -32.36 -19.36
N ALA A 655 -6.23 -31.49 -20.09
CA ALA A 655 -7.31 -30.67 -19.55
C ALA A 655 -8.45 -31.51 -18.96
N ALA A 656 -8.84 -32.60 -19.64
CA ALA A 656 -9.84 -33.53 -19.14
C ALA A 656 -9.37 -34.26 -17.86
N THR A 657 -8.10 -34.62 -17.79
CA THR A 657 -7.48 -35.28 -16.63
C THR A 657 -7.41 -34.34 -15.42
N SER A 658 -7.06 -33.07 -15.63
CA SER A 658 -7.04 -32.02 -14.59
C SER A 658 -8.44 -31.56 -14.14
N GLY A 659 -9.51 -32.12 -14.73
CA GLY A 659 -10.88 -31.95 -14.24
C GLY A 659 -11.80 -31.08 -15.10
N MET A 660 -11.50 -30.89 -16.38
CA MET A 660 -12.41 -30.29 -17.36
C MET A 660 -13.52 -31.26 -17.79
N ASP A 661 -14.77 -30.80 -17.79
CA ASP A 661 -15.94 -31.62 -18.11
C ASP A 661 -16.56 -31.31 -19.48
N VAL A 662 -16.72 -30.01 -19.77
CA VAL A 662 -17.39 -29.52 -20.98
C VAL A 662 -16.43 -28.71 -21.82
N PHE A 663 -16.23 -29.15 -23.06
CA PHE A 663 -15.39 -28.47 -24.04
C PHE A 663 -16.30 -27.84 -25.09
N ARG A 664 -16.46 -26.51 -25.02
CA ARG A 664 -17.10 -25.72 -26.07
C ARG A 664 -16.08 -25.48 -27.19
N ILE A 665 -16.18 -26.27 -28.25
CA ILE A 665 -15.25 -26.28 -29.37
C ILE A 665 -15.80 -25.35 -30.46
N PHE A 666 -15.00 -24.38 -30.88
CA PHE A 666 -15.36 -23.45 -31.96
C PHE A 666 -14.21 -23.30 -32.97
N ASP A 667 -14.55 -22.89 -34.19
CA ASP A 667 -13.61 -22.43 -35.21
C ASP A 667 -13.95 -20.98 -35.59
N CYS A 668 -12.93 -20.18 -35.93
CA CYS A 668 -13.14 -18.76 -36.20
C CYS A 668 -13.87 -18.45 -37.51
N PHE A 669 -14.09 -19.45 -38.35
CA PHE A 669 -14.87 -19.41 -39.58
C PHE A 669 -15.98 -20.47 -39.65
N ASN A 670 -16.31 -21.11 -38.51
CA ASN A 670 -17.24 -22.25 -38.44
C ASN A 670 -16.82 -23.45 -39.31
N ASP A 671 -15.52 -23.66 -39.53
CA ASP A 671 -15.02 -24.84 -40.23
C ASP A 671 -15.00 -26.07 -39.29
N ILE A 672 -15.91 -27.01 -39.54
CA ILE A 672 -16.01 -28.24 -38.74
C ILE A 672 -14.77 -29.13 -38.91
N GLU A 673 -14.11 -29.13 -40.08
CA GLU A 673 -12.92 -29.95 -40.31
C GLU A 673 -11.78 -29.53 -39.36
N GLN A 674 -11.64 -28.23 -39.10
CA GLN A 674 -10.71 -27.69 -38.10
C GLN A 674 -11.07 -28.11 -36.67
N MET A 675 -12.32 -28.45 -36.39
CA MET A 675 -12.76 -28.82 -35.04
C MET A 675 -12.67 -30.32 -34.76
N LYS A 676 -12.63 -31.18 -35.79
CA LYS A 676 -12.69 -32.64 -35.64
C LYS A 676 -11.64 -33.22 -34.71
N VAL A 677 -10.40 -32.71 -34.77
CA VAL A 677 -9.30 -33.17 -33.91
C VAL A 677 -9.68 -33.03 -32.43
N SER A 678 -10.13 -31.84 -32.03
CA SER A 678 -10.58 -31.58 -30.66
C SER A 678 -11.85 -32.36 -30.31
N ILE A 679 -12.83 -32.45 -31.22
CA ILE A 679 -14.07 -33.19 -30.97
C ILE A 679 -13.77 -34.65 -30.68
N ASN A 680 -12.97 -35.29 -31.53
CA ASN A 680 -12.59 -36.69 -31.37
C ASN A 680 -11.79 -36.92 -30.08
N ALA A 681 -10.85 -36.02 -29.76
CA ALA A 681 -10.08 -36.08 -28.53
C ALA A 681 -10.98 -35.99 -27.27
N VAL A 682 -11.94 -35.06 -27.27
CA VAL A 682 -12.88 -34.88 -26.14
C VAL A 682 -13.77 -36.11 -25.97
N ARG A 683 -14.30 -36.65 -27.08
CA ARG A 683 -15.09 -37.89 -27.06
C ARG A 683 -14.27 -39.07 -26.53
N LYS A 684 -13.00 -39.19 -26.93
CA LYS A 684 -12.08 -40.24 -26.45
C LYS A 684 -11.84 -40.16 -24.94
N MET A 685 -11.87 -38.95 -24.36
CA MET A 685 -11.77 -38.73 -22.92
C MET A 685 -13.08 -38.93 -22.15
N ASN A 686 -14.15 -39.36 -22.82
CA ASN A 686 -15.50 -39.50 -22.25
C ASN A 686 -16.01 -38.20 -21.60
N LYS A 687 -15.69 -37.07 -22.22
CA LYS A 687 -16.11 -35.72 -21.82
C LYS A 687 -17.08 -35.12 -22.84
N VAL A 688 -17.65 -33.96 -22.51
CA VAL A 688 -18.74 -33.36 -23.29
C VAL A 688 -18.17 -32.47 -24.40
N ALA A 689 -18.20 -32.98 -25.63
CA ALA A 689 -17.99 -32.17 -26.83
C ALA A 689 -19.24 -31.33 -27.16
N GLU A 690 -19.19 -30.05 -26.84
CA GLU A 690 -20.18 -29.05 -27.24
C GLU A 690 -19.64 -28.29 -28.47
N ILE A 691 -20.30 -28.42 -29.62
CA ILE A 691 -19.82 -27.80 -30.86
C ILE A 691 -20.52 -26.47 -31.07
N ALA A 692 -19.74 -25.39 -31.16
CA ALA A 692 -20.25 -24.03 -31.28
C ALA A 692 -20.37 -23.58 -32.73
N MET A 693 -21.58 -23.13 -33.08
CA MET A 693 -21.85 -22.33 -34.27
C MET A 693 -21.68 -20.85 -33.90
N CYS A 694 -20.61 -20.22 -34.36
CA CYS A 694 -20.42 -18.78 -34.17
C CYS A 694 -21.45 -18.01 -35.00
N PHE A 695 -22.23 -17.16 -34.33
CA PHE A 695 -23.27 -16.36 -34.95
C PHE A 695 -22.72 -15.04 -35.47
N THR A 696 -23.02 -14.71 -36.72
CA THR A 696 -22.75 -13.42 -37.35
C THR A 696 -23.83 -13.13 -38.40
N GLY A 697 -23.87 -11.90 -38.90
CA GLY A 697 -24.89 -11.48 -39.85
C GLY A 697 -26.27 -11.27 -39.20
N ASP A 698 -27.30 -11.20 -40.05
CA ASP A 698 -28.70 -11.03 -39.66
C ASP A 698 -29.59 -11.80 -40.65
N PHE A 699 -29.88 -13.08 -40.36
CA PHE A 699 -30.67 -13.92 -41.27
C PHE A 699 -32.14 -13.49 -41.43
N LEU A 700 -32.62 -12.53 -40.62
CA LEU A 700 -33.93 -11.92 -40.81
C LEU A 700 -33.87 -10.71 -41.76
N SER A 701 -32.68 -10.18 -42.03
CA SER A 701 -32.48 -9.13 -43.01
C SER A 701 -32.63 -9.69 -44.43
N PRO A 702 -33.38 -9.02 -45.32
CA PRO A 702 -33.45 -9.42 -46.72
C PRO A 702 -32.12 -9.22 -47.46
N ASP A 703 -31.19 -8.44 -46.89
CA ASP A 703 -29.88 -8.16 -47.47
C ASP A 703 -28.83 -9.21 -47.11
N GLU A 704 -29.10 -10.07 -46.12
CA GLU A 704 -28.20 -11.16 -45.74
C GLU A 704 -28.20 -12.25 -46.82
N LYS A 705 -27.01 -12.62 -47.30
CA LYS A 705 -26.81 -13.60 -48.38
C LYS A 705 -25.90 -14.76 -47.99
N ILE A 706 -25.13 -14.60 -46.93
CA ILE A 706 -24.09 -15.55 -46.52
C ILE A 706 -24.59 -16.35 -45.33
N TYR A 707 -24.93 -15.66 -44.24
CA TYR A 707 -25.25 -16.27 -42.95
C TYR A 707 -26.76 -16.46 -42.79
N THR A 708 -27.39 -17.16 -43.74
CA THR A 708 -28.84 -17.43 -43.76
C THR A 708 -29.23 -18.56 -42.81
N LEU A 709 -30.54 -18.79 -42.60
CA LEU A 709 -31.01 -19.95 -41.84
C LEU A 709 -30.54 -21.28 -42.47
N ASP A 710 -30.49 -21.39 -43.80
CA ASP A 710 -29.99 -22.58 -44.48
C ASP A 710 -28.51 -22.82 -44.19
N TYR A 711 -27.70 -21.75 -44.11
CA TYR A 711 -26.30 -21.87 -43.69
C TYR A 711 -26.20 -22.47 -42.28
N TYR A 712 -26.95 -21.95 -41.30
CA TYR A 712 -26.94 -22.48 -39.94
C TYR A 712 -27.53 -23.89 -39.85
N LYS A 713 -28.50 -24.24 -40.70
CA LYS A 713 -29.04 -25.61 -40.82
C LYS A 713 -27.97 -26.61 -41.26
N GLU A 714 -27.27 -26.30 -42.34
CA GLU A 714 -26.20 -27.16 -42.87
C GLU A 714 -25.01 -27.23 -41.92
N LEU A 715 -24.67 -26.11 -41.26
CA LEU A 715 -23.65 -26.10 -40.22
C LEU A 715 -24.05 -27.01 -39.04
N CYS A 716 -25.28 -26.91 -38.56
CA CYS A 716 -25.80 -27.77 -37.49
C CYS A 716 -25.72 -29.25 -37.86
N LYS A 717 -26.05 -29.60 -39.11
CA LYS A 717 -25.94 -30.99 -39.60
C LYS A 717 -24.49 -31.48 -39.51
N LYS A 718 -23.53 -30.68 -39.96
CA LYS A 718 -22.11 -31.02 -39.86
C LYS A 718 -21.64 -31.15 -38.40
N CYS A 719 -22.14 -30.32 -37.48
CA CYS A 719 -21.86 -30.47 -36.05
C CYS A 719 -22.35 -31.82 -35.51
N VAL A 720 -23.58 -32.22 -35.85
CA VAL A 720 -24.15 -33.51 -35.44
C VAL A 720 -23.33 -34.67 -36.02
N ASP A 721 -23.03 -34.62 -37.32
CA ASP A 721 -22.24 -35.64 -38.02
C ASP A 721 -20.82 -35.77 -37.45
N ALA A 722 -20.25 -34.68 -36.93
CA ALA A 722 -18.95 -34.68 -36.27
C ALA A 722 -18.97 -35.26 -34.84
N GLY A 723 -20.15 -35.60 -34.30
CA GLY A 723 -20.30 -36.23 -32.98
C GLY A 723 -20.49 -35.24 -31.83
N ALA A 724 -21.16 -34.11 -32.06
CA ALA A 724 -21.62 -33.24 -30.98
C ALA A 724 -22.45 -34.02 -29.95
N HIS A 725 -22.20 -33.76 -28.65
CA HIS A 725 -23.18 -34.10 -27.62
C HIS A 725 -24.21 -32.99 -27.45
N MET A 726 -23.81 -31.74 -27.76
CA MET A 726 -24.60 -30.53 -27.59
C MET A 726 -24.21 -29.52 -28.67
N ILE A 727 -25.17 -28.68 -29.08
CA ILE A 727 -24.97 -27.61 -30.05
C ILE A 727 -24.94 -26.28 -29.31
N ALA A 728 -23.84 -25.55 -29.41
CA ALA A 728 -23.78 -24.18 -28.90
C ALA A 728 -24.07 -23.17 -30.02
N ILE A 729 -24.87 -22.15 -29.71
CA ILE A 729 -24.98 -20.95 -30.52
C ILE A 729 -24.12 -19.89 -29.83
N LYS A 730 -22.98 -19.55 -30.44
CA LYS A 730 -22.03 -18.59 -29.89
C LYS A 730 -22.16 -17.23 -30.56
N ASP A 731 -22.99 -16.37 -29.98
CA ASP A 731 -23.11 -14.96 -30.37
C ASP A 731 -22.06 -14.09 -29.65
N MET A 732 -20.82 -14.15 -30.15
CA MET A 732 -19.67 -13.50 -29.52
C MET A 732 -19.72 -11.95 -29.51
N ALA A 733 -20.61 -11.34 -30.29
CA ALA A 733 -20.73 -9.89 -30.40
C ALA A 733 -22.07 -9.34 -29.86
N GLY A 734 -23.07 -10.19 -29.61
CA GLY A 734 -24.40 -9.73 -29.20
C GLY A 734 -25.23 -9.25 -30.37
N LEU A 735 -25.24 -10.00 -31.47
CA LEU A 735 -25.95 -9.69 -32.71
C LEU A 735 -27.32 -10.33 -32.78
N LEU A 736 -27.54 -11.44 -32.06
CA LEU A 736 -28.79 -12.19 -32.05
C LEU A 736 -29.82 -11.38 -31.26
N LYS A 737 -30.74 -10.75 -31.99
CA LYS A 737 -31.94 -10.05 -31.47
C LYS A 737 -33.01 -11.06 -31.02
N PRO A 738 -33.94 -10.68 -30.11
CA PRO A 738 -35.00 -11.59 -29.63
C PRO A 738 -35.80 -12.29 -30.74
N ALA A 739 -36.08 -11.59 -31.84
CA ALA A 739 -36.84 -12.14 -32.98
C ALA A 739 -36.14 -13.31 -33.70
N HIS A 740 -34.81 -13.46 -33.55
CA HIS A 740 -34.07 -14.58 -34.13
C HIS A 740 -34.23 -15.89 -33.36
N ALA A 741 -34.67 -15.83 -32.09
CA ALA A 741 -34.65 -16.98 -31.19
C ALA A 741 -35.47 -18.16 -31.72
N ALA A 742 -36.77 -17.95 -31.98
CA ALA A 742 -37.65 -19.01 -32.47
C ALA A 742 -37.20 -19.61 -33.81
N PRO A 743 -36.86 -18.81 -34.85
CA PRO A 743 -36.33 -19.36 -36.11
C PRO A 743 -35.04 -20.17 -35.94
N MET A 744 -34.10 -19.70 -35.11
CA MET A 744 -32.84 -20.41 -34.87
C MET A 744 -33.05 -21.73 -34.13
N ILE A 745 -33.91 -21.76 -33.10
CA ILE A 745 -34.21 -23.02 -32.41
C ILE A 745 -34.93 -23.98 -33.36
N GLN A 746 -35.93 -23.51 -34.12
CA GLN A 746 -36.65 -24.33 -35.08
C GLN A 746 -35.72 -24.94 -36.14
N VAL A 747 -34.76 -24.17 -36.67
CA VAL A 747 -33.85 -24.69 -37.70
C VAL A 747 -32.93 -25.77 -37.15
N ILE A 748 -32.40 -25.60 -35.92
CA ILE A 748 -31.58 -26.64 -35.26
C ILE A 748 -32.42 -27.88 -34.95
N ARG A 749 -33.64 -27.70 -34.42
CA ARG A 749 -34.58 -28.80 -34.12
C ARG A 749 -35.03 -29.57 -35.35
N SER A 750 -35.01 -28.94 -36.53
CA SER A 750 -35.27 -29.64 -37.80
C SER A 750 -34.16 -30.63 -38.18
N VAL A 751 -32.98 -30.53 -37.54
CA VAL A 751 -31.80 -31.36 -37.80
C VAL A 751 -31.57 -32.39 -36.68
N CYS A 752 -31.68 -32.00 -35.41
CA CYS A 752 -31.41 -32.90 -34.28
C CYS A 752 -32.18 -32.53 -32.99
N ASP A 753 -32.22 -33.45 -32.04
CA ASP A 753 -32.79 -33.24 -30.69
C ASP A 753 -31.71 -33.08 -29.60
N LEU A 754 -30.44 -32.80 -29.98
CA LEU A 754 -29.36 -32.54 -29.03
C LEU A 754 -29.63 -31.27 -28.20
N PRO A 755 -29.12 -31.16 -26.96
CA PRO A 755 -29.19 -29.90 -26.20
C PRO A 755 -28.66 -28.70 -26.99
N ILE A 756 -29.35 -27.57 -26.86
CA ILE A 756 -28.95 -26.29 -27.41
C ILE A 756 -28.50 -25.37 -26.27
N HIS A 757 -27.27 -24.89 -26.36
CA HIS A 757 -26.65 -24.00 -25.40
C HIS A 757 -26.46 -22.61 -26.01
N PHE A 758 -27.13 -21.59 -25.50
CA PHE A 758 -27.03 -20.24 -26.03
C PHE A 758 -26.05 -19.38 -25.24
N HIS A 759 -25.08 -18.83 -25.97
CA HIS A 759 -24.09 -17.89 -25.47
C HIS A 759 -24.21 -16.55 -26.20
N THR A 760 -24.23 -15.44 -25.45
CA THR A 760 -24.28 -14.09 -26.02
C THR A 760 -23.56 -13.03 -25.17
N HIS A 761 -23.34 -11.84 -25.72
CA HIS A 761 -22.82 -10.65 -25.03
C HIS A 761 -23.85 -9.51 -25.05
N ASN A 762 -24.04 -8.79 -23.95
CA ASN A 762 -25.04 -7.73 -23.82
C ASN A 762 -24.56 -6.34 -24.29
N THR A 763 -23.69 -6.30 -25.30
CA THR A 763 -23.11 -5.05 -25.84
C THR A 763 -24.17 -4.09 -26.34
N SER A 764 -25.31 -4.61 -26.84
CA SER A 764 -26.41 -3.79 -27.36
C SER A 764 -27.50 -3.48 -26.33
N SER A 765 -27.39 -3.97 -25.09
CA SER A 765 -28.44 -3.94 -24.06
C SER A 765 -29.71 -4.75 -24.38
N ALA A 766 -29.72 -5.56 -25.44
CA ALA A 766 -30.90 -6.31 -25.89
C ALA A 766 -30.86 -7.79 -25.49
N GLN A 767 -29.73 -8.26 -24.97
CA GLN A 767 -29.47 -9.69 -24.87
C GLN A 767 -30.10 -10.33 -23.65
N LEU A 768 -30.42 -9.58 -22.60
CA LEU A 768 -31.28 -10.12 -21.53
C LEU A 768 -32.65 -10.54 -22.09
N ALA A 769 -33.29 -9.68 -22.90
CA ALA A 769 -34.53 -10.02 -23.59
C ALA A 769 -34.34 -11.19 -24.58
N THR A 770 -33.15 -11.32 -25.16
CA THR A 770 -32.82 -12.44 -26.06
C THR A 770 -32.67 -13.74 -25.28
N LEU A 771 -32.12 -13.74 -24.06
CA LEU A 771 -32.08 -14.93 -23.19
C LEU A 771 -33.50 -15.43 -22.91
N HIS A 772 -34.43 -14.54 -22.57
CA HIS A 772 -35.85 -14.90 -22.39
C HIS A 772 -36.43 -15.50 -23.67
N ALA A 773 -36.26 -14.83 -24.81
CA ALA A 773 -36.78 -15.32 -26.07
C ALA A 773 -36.19 -16.69 -26.47
N MET A 774 -34.92 -16.95 -26.16
CA MET A 774 -34.26 -18.24 -26.39
C MET A 774 -34.80 -19.32 -25.46
N ALA A 775 -34.98 -19.01 -24.16
CA ALA A 775 -35.60 -19.93 -23.21
C ALA A 775 -37.04 -20.28 -23.63
N ASP A 776 -37.86 -19.27 -23.96
CA ASP A 776 -39.24 -19.44 -24.45
C ASP A 776 -39.31 -20.25 -25.75
N ALA A 777 -38.32 -20.11 -26.62
CA ALA A 777 -38.21 -20.86 -27.87
C ALA A 777 -37.78 -22.33 -27.67
N GLY A 778 -37.38 -22.74 -26.47
CA GLY A 778 -36.95 -24.10 -26.14
C GLY A 778 -35.44 -24.34 -26.21
N CYS A 779 -34.64 -23.31 -25.95
CA CYS A 779 -33.21 -23.42 -25.66
C CYS A 779 -33.00 -24.12 -24.31
N ASP A 780 -32.01 -25.00 -24.23
CA ASP A 780 -31.82 -25.86 -23.05
C ASP A 780 -31.01 -25.18 -21.94
N ILE A 781 -29.95 -24.48 -22.34
CA ILE A 781 -29.04 -23.80 -21.42
C ILE A 781 -28.76 -22.40 -21.95
N VAL A 782 -28.64 -21.43 -21.05
CA VAL A 782 -28.18 -20.07 -21.36
C VAL A 782 -26.97 -19.68 -20.53
N ASP A 783 -26.03 -18.97 -21.15
CA ASP A 783 -24.90 -18.34 -20.46
C ASP A 783 -25.30 -16.97 -19.89
N GLY A 784 -24.91 -16.71 -18.65
CA GLY A 784 -24.91 -15.40 -18.06
C GLY A 784 -23.80 -15.25 -17.03
N CYS A 785 -23.72 -14.11 -16.35
CA CYS A 785 -22.80 -13.93 -15.22
C CYS A 785 -23.44 -13.10 -14.09
N PHE A 786 -22.77 -13.04 -12.95
CA PHE A 786 -23.21 -12.21 -11.83
C PHE A 786 -23.25 -10.72 -12.21
N ALA A 787 -24.24 -10.00 -11.68
CA ALA A 787 -24.52 -8.60 -12.03
C ALA A 787 -23.29 -7.68 -12.02
N ALA A 788 -22.37 -7.87 -11.06
CA ALA A 788 -21.15 -7.07 -10.95
C ALA A 788 -20.20 -7.20 -12.15
N PHE A 789 -20.21 -8.33 -12.86
CA PHE A 789 -19.44 -8.58 -14.08
C PHE A 789 -20.33 -8.73 -15.31
N ALA A 790 -21.63 -8.39 -15.22
CA ALA A 790 -22.54 -8.44 -16.33
C ALA A 790 -22.54 -7.15 -17.16
N ASP A 791 -23.19 -7.25 -18.31
CA ASP A 791 -23.51 -6.15 -19.22
C ASP A 791 -22.28 -5.45 -19.81
N GLY A 792 -22.51 -4.36 -20.56
CA GLY A 792 -21.48 -3.79 -21.42
C GLY A 792 -21.01 -4.83 -22.44
N THR A 793 -19.70 -5.04 -22.54
CA THR A 793 -19.12 -6.08 -23.42
C THR A 793 -19.24 -7.50 -22.86
N SER A 794 -19.81 -7.71 -21.67
CA SER A 794 -19.95 -9.01 -20.99
C SER A 794 -21.27 -9.71 -21.32
N GLN A 795 -21.53 -10.87 -20.69
CA GLN A 795 -22.82 -11.58 -20.76
C GLN A 795 -23.95 -10.81 -20.03
N PRO A 796 -25.23 -11.13 -20.31
CA PRO A 796 -26.36 -10.63 -19.52
C PRO A 796 -26.31 -11.07 -18.05
N SER A 797 -26.94 -10.28 -17.18
CA SER A 797 -27.01 -10.53 -15.74
C SER A 797 -27.90 -11.73 -15.38
N LEU A 798 -27.31 -12.77 -14.77
CA LEU A 798 -28.05 -13.91 -14.22
C LEU A 798 -28.92 -13.49 -13.04
N ASN A 799 -28.50 -12.51 -12.23
CA ASN A 799 -29.33 -11.96 -11.16
C ASN A 799 -30.66 -11.43 -11.72
N ALA A 800 -30.59 -10.66 -12.80
CA ALA A 800 -31.78 -10.12 -13.46
C ALA A 800 -32.62 -11.23 -14.09
N PHE A 801 -31.99 -12.11 -14.88
CA PHE A 801 -32.67 -13.20 -15.57
C PHE A 801 -33.44 -14.12 -14.61
N VAL A 802 -32.77 -14.59 -13.55
CA VAL A 802 -33.37 -15.48 -12.54
C VAL A 802 -34.48 -14.78 -11.77
N ALA A 803 -34.32 -13.52 -11.38
CA ALA A 803 -35.36 -12.76 -10.69
C ALA A 803 -36.62 -12.63 -11.54
N THR A 804 -36.47 -12.47 -12.86
CA THR A 804 -37.59 -12.37 -13.79
C THR A 804 -38.22 -13.72 -14.18
N MET A 805 -37.47 -14.82 -14.14
CA MET A 805 -37.97 -16.16 -14.50
C MET A 805 -38.58 -16.91 -13.32
N GLU A 806 -37.90 -16.91 -12.17
CA GLU A 806 -38.22 -17.78 -11.03
C GLU A 806 -38.66 -16.99 -9.78
N GLY A 807 -38.56 -15.66 -9.81
CA GLY A 807 -38.91 -14.80 -8.67
C GLY A 807 -37.96 -14.90 -7.47
N ARG A 808 -36.81 -15.58 -7.62
CA ARG A 808 -35.76 -15.70 -6.60
C ARG A 808 -34.61 -14.71 -6.82
N LYS A 809 -33.87 -14.41 -5.75
CA LYS A 809 -32.75 -13.46 -5.75
C LYS A 809 -31.42 -14.19 -5.59
N LEU A 810 -30.42 -13.82 -6.37
CA LEU A 810 -29.02 -14.28 -6.24
C LEU A 810 -28.15 -13.24 -5.49
N GLU A 811 -28.68 -12.62 -4.44
CA GLU A 811 -28.01 -11.53 -3.72
C GLU A 811 -26.90 -12.06 -2.78
N GLY A 812 -25.74 -11.40 -2.77
CA GLY A 812 -24.60 -11.69 -1.88
C GLY A 812 -23.30 -12.05 -2.62
N LEU A 813 -23.33 -13.02 -3.53
CA LEU A 813 -22.20 -13.32 -4.43
C LEU A 813 -21.91 -12.14 -5.37
N ASP A 814 -22.93 -11.40 -5.81
CA ASP A 814 -22.74 -10.19 -6.63
C ASP A 814 -21.96 -9.09 -5.89
N THR A 815 -22.17 -8.95 -4.57
CA THR A 815 -21.54 -7.90 -3.75
C THR A 815 -20.06 -8.20 -3.54
N TYR A 816 -19.73 -9.48 -3.39
CA TYR A 816 -18.34 -9.93 -3.43
C TYR A 816 -17.70 -9.60 -4.77
N TRP A 817 -18.34 -9.98 -5.88
CA TRP A 817 -17.82 -9.71 -7.21
C TRP A 817 -17.69 -8.22 -7.53
N ALA A 818 -18.58 -7.37 -7.01
CA ALA A 818 -18.47 -5.91 -7.13
C ALA A 818 -17.20 -5.40 -6.43
N SER A 819 -16.98 -5.85 -5.19
CA SER A 819 -15.77 -5.50 -4.42
C SER A 819 -14.50 -6.05 -5.09
N VAL A 820 -14.57 -7.24 -5.70
CA VAL A 820 -13.48 -7.81 -6.48
C VAL A 820 -13.16 -6.91 -7.67
N ARG A 821 -14.17 -6.55 -8.46
CA ARG A 821 -14.03 -5.73 -9.68
C ARG A 821 -13.34 -4.39 -9.41
N ASP A 822 -13.61 -3.75 -8.28
CA ASP A 822 -12.97 -2.49 -7.88
C ASP A 822 -11.43 -2.59 -7.84
N MET A 823 -10.89 -3.72 -7.38
CA MET A 823 -9.44 -3.98 -7.35
C MET A 823 -8.82 -4.05 -8.76
N TYR A 824 -9.64 -4.40 -9.76
CA TYR A 824 -9.26 -4.52 -11.18
C TYR A 824 -9.54 -3.26 -12.00
N SER A 825 -9.94 -2.14 -11.37
CA SER A 825 -10.29 -0.90 -12.06
C SER A 825 -9.28 -0.38 -13.11
N PRO A 826 -7.94 -0.58 -13.01
CA PRO A 826 -7.02 -0.17 -14.07
C PRO A 826 -7.16 -0.95 -15.39
N PHE A 827 -7.86 -2.09 -15.37
CA PHE A 827 -8.05 -2.97 -16.52
C PHE A 827 -9.42 -2.84 -17.18
N GLU A 828 -10.28 -1.94 -16.66
CA GLU A 828 -11.64 -1.74 -17.19
C GLU A 828 -11.65 -1.40 -18.68
N SER A 829 -12.63 -1.98 -19.39
CA SER A 829 -12.85 -1.80 -20.84
C SER A 829 -13.10 -0.34 -21.26
N GLY A 830 -13.51 0.52 -20.31
CA GLY A 830 -13.85 1.92 -20.56
C GLY A 830 -15.23 2.14 -21.22
N MET A 831 -15.98 1.08 -21.54
CA MET A 831 -17.34 1.19 -22.06
C MET A 831 -18.29 1.65 -20.94
N LYS A 832 -18.71 2.91 -20.99
CA LYS A 832 -19.61 3.51 -19.99
C LYS A 832 -21.08 3.19 -20.21
N ALA A 833 -21.47 2.85 -21.44
CA ALA A 833 -22.84 2.53 -21.82
C ALA A 833 -22.85 1.53 -22.98
N MET A 834 -23.83 0.63 -22.98
CA MET A 834 -24.12 -0.28 -24.08
C MET A 834 -24.52 0.50 -25.35
N THR A 835 -24.33 -0.11 -26.51
CA THR A 835 -24.57 0.56 -27.80
C THR A 835 -25.09 -0.39 -28.87
N ALA A 836 -26.16 0.04 -29.56
CA ALA A 836 -26.67 -0.65 -30.74
C ALA A 836 -25.71 -0.59 -31.94
N ARG A 837 -24.64 0.21 -31.89
CA ARG A 837 -23.61 0.26 -32.95
C ARG A 837 -22.92 -1.08 -33.16
N VAL A 838 -22.97 -1.99 -32.18
CA VAL A 838 -22.46 -3.35 -32.34
C VAL A 838 -23.12 -4.11 -33.49
N PHE A 839 -24.38 -3.82 -33.81
CA PHE A 839 -25.04 -4.41 -34.99
C PHE A 839 -24.41 -3.95 -36.32
N GLN A 840 -23.68 -2.84 -36.33
CA GLN A 840 -22.96 -2.35 -37.50
C GLN A 840 -21.52 -2.89 -37.55
N HIS A 841 -20.74 -2.64 -36.48
CA HIS A 841 -19.31 -2.98 -36.49
C HIS A 841 -19.02 -4.44 -36.10
N GLN A 842 -19.96 -5.11 -35.42
CA GLN A 842 -19.86 -6.53 -35.04
C GLN A 842 -18.54 -6.89 -34.35
N VAL A 843 -18.05 -6.00 -33.48
CA VAL A 843 -16.81 -6.23 -32.71
C VAL A 843 -17.18 -7.07 -31.50
N PRO A 844 -16.58 -8.26 -31.31
CA PRO A 844 -16.83 -9.10 -30.14
C PRO A 844 -16.37 -8.44 -28.84
N GLY A 845 -16.96 -8.85 -27.72
CA GLY A 845 -16.71 -8.24 -26.40
C GLY A 845 -15.22 -8.11 -26.04
N GLY A 846 -14.48 -9.22 -25.97
CA GLY A 846 -13.04 -9.19 -25.64
C GLY A 846 -12.17 -8.43 -26.67
N GLN A 847 -12.57 -8.40 -27.94
CA GLN A 847 -11.84 -7.64 -28.97
C GLN A 847 -12.05 -6.13 -28.82
N TYR A 848 -13.24 -5.70 -28.38
CA TYR A 848 -13.54 -4.30 -28.12
C TYR A 848 -12.56 -3.70 -27.10
N SER A 849 -12.44 -4.34 -25.93
CA SER A 849 -11.57 -3.88 -24.84
C SER A 849 -10.08 -3.86 -25.25
N ASN A 850 -9.63 -4.89 -25.97
CA ASN A 850 -8.26 -4.97 -26.47
C ASN A 850 -7.94 -3.85 -27.49
N MET A 851 -8.82 -3.67 -28.47
CA MET A 851 -8.63 -2.66 -29.53
C MET A 851 -8.74 -1.24 -28.97
N TYR A 852 -9.60 -1.00 -27.97
CA TYR A 852 -9.71 0.28 -27.28
C TYR A 852 -8.41 0.66 -26.58
N ALA A 853 -7.79 -0.28 -25.84
CA ALA A 853 -6.50 -0.08 -25.20
C ALA A 853 -5.38 0.17 -26.21
N GLN A 854 -5.35 -0.59 -27.32
CA GLN A 854 -4.39 -0.37 -28.41
C GLN A 854 -4.55 1.01 -29.05
N CYS A 855 -5.77 1.43 -29.36
CA CYS A 855 -6.06 2.76 -29.92
C CYS A 855 -5.56 3.89 -28.99
N HIS A 856 -5.78 3.76 -27.68
CA HIS A 856 -5.29 4.72 -26.69
C HIS A 856 -3.77 4.76 -26.60
N SER A 857 -3.11 3.61 -26.64
CA SER A 857 -1.64 3.53 -26.65
C SER A 857 -1.00 4.20 -27.87
N LEU A 858 -1.77 4.39 -28.95
CA LEU A 858 -1.36 5.03 -30.19
C LEU A 858 -1.79 6.50 -30.31
N GLY A 859 -2.33 7.13 -29.26
CA GLY A 859 -2.69 8.56 -29.25
C GLY A 859 -4.19 8.89 -29.19
N GLY A 860 -5.06 7.88 -29.03
CA GLY A 860 -6.37 7.98 -28.35
C GLY A 860 -7.53 8.80 -28.96
N LYS A 861 -7.32 9.62 -30.00
CA LYS A 861 -8.37 10.55 -30.47
C LYS A 861 -9.38 9.99 -31.49
N ASN A 862 -9.16 8.80 -32.04
CA ASN A 862 -9.87 8.32 -33.25
C ASN A 862 -10.71 7.04 -33.06
N TRP A 863 -11.20 6.74 -31.85
CA TRP A 863 -11.88 5.47 -31.56
C TRP A 863 -13.08 5.18 -32.50
N ASP A 864 -13.94 6.18 -32.74
CA ASP A 864 -15.10 6.01 -33.62
C ASP A 864 -14.71 5.68 -35.06
N LYS A 865 -13.61 6.28 -35.55
CA LYS A 865 -13.07 6.00 -36.88
C LYS A 865 -12.52 4.57 -36.95
N VAL A 866 -11.91 4.07 -35.88
CA VAL A 866 -11.45 2.68 -35.82
C VAL A 866 -12.62 1.70 -35.85
N LEU A 867 -13.71 1.97 -35.11
CA LEU A 867 -14.91 1.12 -35.15
C LEU A 867 -15.56 1.09 -36.54
N GLN A 868 -15.63 2.24 -37.23
CA GLN A 868 -16.14 2.28 -38.60
C GLN A 868 -15.20 1.53 -39.56
N MET A 869 -13.90 1.79 -39.49
CA MET A 869 -12.90 1.09 -40.30
C MET A 869 -12.93 -0.42 -40.05
N TYR A 870 -13.20 -0.88 -38.83
CA TYR A 870 -13.37 -2.30 -38.53
C TYR A 870 -14.55 -2.92 -39.31
N ALA A 871 -15.68 -2.21 -39.39
CA ALA A 871 -16.82 -2.62 -40.20
C ALA A 871 -16.46 -2.66 -41.70
N ASP A 872 -15.77 -1.62 -42.19
CA ASP A 872 -15.36 -1.52 -43.59
C ASP A 872 -14.36 -2.63 -43.96
N VAL A 873 -13.40 -2.92 -43.08
CA VAL A 873 -12.42 -4.00 -43.25
C VAL A 873 -13.10 -5.36 -43.25
N ASN A 874 -14.12 -5.59 -42.41
CA ASN A 874 -14.89 -6.83 -42.45
C ASN A 874 -15.48 -7.07 -43.85
N MET A 875 -16.12 -6.05 -44.42
CA MET A 875 -16.68 -6.15 -45.77
C MET A 875 -15.59 -6.33 -46.84
N TRP A 876 -14.45 -5.66 -46.69
CA TRP A 876 -13.30 -5.83 -47.59
C TRP A 876 -12.70 -7.25 -47.54
N CYS A 877 -12.70 -7.87 -46.36
CA CYS A 877 -12.30 -9.25 -46.12
C CYS A 877 -13.33 -10.29 -46.59
N GLY A 878 -14.51 -9.87 -47.07
CA GLY A 878 -15.55 -10.76 -47.60
C GLY A 878 -16.67 -11.12 -46.62
N ASP A 879 -16.91 -10.26 -45.63
CA ASP A 879 -17.89 -10.43 -44.54
C ASP A 879 -17.71 -11.76 -43.79
N ILE A 880 -16.73 -11.78 -42.90
CA ILE A 880 -16.27 -12.99 -42.22
C ILE A 880 -16.86 -13.11 -40.81
N VAL A 881 -16.91 -14.34 -40.30
CA VAL A 881 -17.09 -14.59 -38.86
C VAL A 881 -15.90 -13.97 -38.12
N LYS A 882 -16.19 -13.17 -37.10
CA LYS A 882 -15.21 -12.39 -36.33
C LYS A 882 -15.16 -12.87 -34.91
N VAL A 883 -14.24 -13.79 -34.61
CA VAL A 883 -13.95 -14.28 -33.26
C VAL A 883 -12.45 -14.61 -33.21
N THR A 884 -11.82 -14.67 -32.05
CA THR A 884 -10.36 -14.86 -32.00
C THR A 884 -9.94 -16.14 -32.74
N PRO A 885 -8.97 -16.08 -33.68
CA PRO A 885 -8.09 -14.94 -33.99
C PRO A 885 -8.56 -14.01 -35.13
N SER A 886 -9.61 -14.34 -35.90
CA SER A 886 -10.07 -13.54 -37.04
C SER A 886 -10.48 -12.11 -36.64
N SER A 887 -11.17 -11.93 -35.50
CA SER A 887 -11.52 -10.61 -34.97
C SER A 887 -10.30 -9.74 -34.64
N LYS A 888 -9.23 -10.37 -34.14
CA LYS A 888 -7.95 -9.68 -33.89
C LYS A 888 -7.32 -9.22 -35.19
N ALA A 889 -7.27 -10.08 -36.20
CA ALA A 889 -6.69 -9.73 -37.50
C ALA A 889 -7.43 -8.55 -38.15
N VAL A 890 -8.77 -8.55 -38.13
CA VAL A 890 -9.59 -7.41 -38.60
C VAL A 890 -9.28 -6.14 -37.79
N GLY A 891 -9.15 -6.26 -36.47
CA GLY A 891 -8.78 -5.13 -35.59
C GLY A 891 -7.40 -4.54 -35.89
N ASP A 892 -6.39 -5.39 -36.05
CA ASP A 892 -5.02 -4.98 -36.37
C ASP A 892 -4.97 -4.26 -37.74
N ILE A 893 -5.71 -4.79 -38.73
CA ILE A 893 -5.86 -4.15 -40.05
C ILE A 893 -6.53 -2.77 -39.89
N ALA A 894 -7.64 -2.68 -39.17
CA ALA A 894 -8.37 -1.43 -39.00
C ALA A 894 -7.51 -0.35 -38.31
N LEU A 895 -6.84 -0.68 -37.21
CA LEU A 895 -5.93 0.22 -36.51
C LEU A 895 -4.76 0.65 -37.40
N PHE A 896 -4.18 -0.28 -38.15
CA PHE A 896 -3.08 0.00 -39.06
C PHE A 896 -3.51 0.96 -40.17
N LEU A 897 -4.66 0.73 -40.81
CA LEU A 897 -5.15 1.56 -41.91
C LEU A 897 -5.51 2.97 -41.46
N VAL A 898 -6.18 3.11 -40.29
CA VAL A 898 -6.44 4.43 -39.70
C VAL A 898 -5.13 5.17 -39.42
N LYS A 899 -4.11 4.48 -38.91
CA LYS A 899 -2.79 5.07 -38.64
C LYS A 899 -2.06 5.51 -39.92
N GLN A 900 -2.21 4.77 -41.02
CA GLN A 900 -1.63 5.10 -42.31
C GLN A 900 -2.44 6.16 -43.10
N GLY A 901 -3.57 6.64 -42.55
CA GLY A 901 -4.44 7.60 -43.24
C GLY A 901 -5.12 7.01 -44.48
N ILE A 902 -5.37 5.69 -44.49
CA ILE A 902 -6.09 5.00 -45.55
C ILE A 902 -7.59 5.13 -45.30
N GLU A 903 -8.33 5.51 -46.34
CA GLU A 903 -9.79 5.58 -46.30
C GLU A 903 -10.41 4.38 -47.04
N PRO A 904 -11.66 3.98 -46.75
CA PRO A 904 -12.30 2.84 -47.42
C PRO A 904 -12.35 2.93 -48.95
N SER A 905 -12.40 4.16 -49.49
CA SER A 905 -12.33 4.40 -50.94
C SER A 905 -10.99 3.99 -51.59
N ASP A 906 -9.93 3.81 -50.79
CA ASP A 906 -8.63 3.35 -51.27
C ASP A 906 -8.53 1.83 -51.39
N PHE A 907 -9.49 1.06 -50.86
CA PHE A 907 -9.41 -0.41 -50.79
C PHE A 907 -9.30 -1.08 -52.17
N ASP A 908 -9.85 -0.44 -53.20
CA ASP A 908 -9.79 -0.91 -54.59
C ASP A 908 -8.54 -0.36 -55.33
N ASN A 909 -7.76 0.53 -54.73
CA ASN A 909 -6.48 1.01 -55.27
C ASN A 909 -5.34 0.03 -54.92
N ILE A 910 -5.27 -1.08 -55.66
CA ILE A 910 -4.31 -2.16 -55.40
C ILE A 910 -2.84 -1.68 -55.33
N PRO A 911 -2.32 -0.82 -56.23
CA PRO A 911 -0.95 -0.31 -56.11
C PRO A 911 -0.69 0.43 -54.80
N LYS A 912 -1.64 1.28 -54.35
CA LYS A 912 -1.53 1.98 -53.07
C LYS A 912 -1.53 0.99 -51.91
N MET A 913 -2.44 0.02 -51.92
CA MET A 913 -2.54 -0.99 -50.86
C MET A 913 -1.31 -1.92 -50.80
N GLN A 914 -0.72 -2.28 -51.95
CA GLN A 914 0.50 -3.11 -52.01
C GLN A 914 1.76 -2.37 -51.52
N SER A 915 1.75 -1.03 -51.48
CA SER A 915 2.87 -0.25 -50.93
C SER A 915 2.97 -0.34 -49.40
N LEU A 916 1.90 -0.74 -48.72
CA LEU A 916 1.82 -0.77 -47.26
C LEU A 916 2.62 -1.92 -46.64
N GLN A 917 3.20 -1.70 -45.47
CA GLN A 917 3.87 -2.74 -44.68
C GLN A 917 2.87 -3.38 -43.71
N TRP A 918 2.22 -4.46 -44.17
CA TRP A 918 1.13 -5.10 -43.45
C TRP A 918 1.57 -5.74 -42.13
N PRO A 919 0.74 -5.67 -41.07
CA PRO A 919 0.98 -6.41 -39.85
C PRO A 919 0.89 -7.93 -40.09
N GLN A 920 1.62 -8.70 -39.30
CA GLN A 920 1.73 -10.15 -39.45
C GLN A 920 0.37 -10.86 -39.44
N SER A 921 -0.55 -10.46 -38.57
CA SER A 921 -1.90 -11.03 -38.47
C SER A 921 -2.73 -10.83 -39.75
N ALA A 922 -2.50 -9.76 -40.50
CA ALA A 922 -3.13 -9.54 -41.79
C ALA A 922 -2.60 -10.51 -42.85
N ILE A 923 -1.30 -10.78 -42.84
CA ILE A 923 -0.64 -11.74 -43.73
C ILE A 923 -1.14 -13.15 -43.45
N GLU A 924 -1.17 -13.56 -42.18
CA GLU A 924 -1.68 -14.86 -41.73
C GLU A 924 -3.14 -15.09 -42.13
N LEU A 925 -3.99 -14.06 -41.95
CA LEU A 925 -5.38 -14.08 -42.39
C LEU A 925 -5.48 -14.24 -43.92
N ALA A 926 -4.81 -13.38 -44.68
CA ALA A 926 -4.88 -13.38 -46.15
C ALA A 926 -4.30 -14.67 -46.76
N ARG A 927 -3.33 -15.29 -46.10
CA ARG A 927 -2.73 -16.55 -46.52
C ARG A 927 -3.59 -17.77 -46.17
N GLY A 928 -4.57 -17.65 -45.28
CA GLY A 928 -5.42 -18.76 -44.83
C GLY A 928 -4.82 -19.61 -43.72
N GLU A 929 -3.80 -19.10 -43.01
CA GLU A 929 -3.14 -19.83 -41.91
C GLU A 929 -4.08 -19.98 -40.68
N MET A 930 -5.13 -19.15 -40.61
CA MET A 930 -6.18 -19.22 -39.59
C MET A 930 -7.37 -20.10 -39.99
N GLY A 931 -7.34 -20.71 -41.19
CA GLY A 931 -8.49 -21.32 -41.84
C GLY A 931 -9.07 -20.43 -42.96
N THR A 932 -10.09 -20.94 -43.64
CA THR A 932 -10.73 -20.27 -44.78
C THR A 932 -12.22 -20.05 -44.50
N PRO A 933 -12.76 -18.84 -44.72
CA PRO A 933 -14.19 -18.57 -44.57
C PRO A 933 -15.02 -19.36 -45.59
N HIS A 934 -16.31 -19.54 -45.30
CA HIS A 934 -17.21 -20.40 -46.07
C HIS A 934 -17.18 -20.18 -47.60
N PHE A 935 -17.09 -18.91 -48.04
CA PHE A 935 -17.02 -18.54 -49.47
C PHE A 935 -15.60 -18.20 -49.96
N GLY A 936 -14.58 -18.43 -49.14
CA GLY A 936 -13.20 -18.04 -49.40
C GLY A 936 -12.97 -16.53 -49.26
N PHE A 937 -11.70 -16.13 -49.33
CA PHE A 937 -11.31 -14.72 -49.24
C PHE A 937 -11.44 -14.01 -50.59
N PRO A 938 -11.82 -12.72 -50.63
CA PRO A 938 -11.76 -11.93 -51.85
C PRO A 938 -10.34 -11.85 -52.42
N LYS A 939 -10.17 -12.23 -53.69
CA LYS A 939 -8.86 -12.22 -54.37
C LYS A 939 -8.18 -10.83 -54.34
N ARG A 940 -8.97 -9.76 -54.37
CA ARG A 940 -8.47 -8.37 -54.26
C ARG A 940 -7.75 -8.10 -52.94
N MET A 941 -8.29 -8.61 -51.83
CA MET A 941 -7.71 -8.44 -50.50
C MET A 941 -6.42 -9.27 -50.39
N GLN A 942 -6.44 -10.52 -50.86
CA GLN A 942 -5.24 -11.37 -50.88
C GLN A 942 -4.13 -10.78 -51.74
N ALA A 943 -4.45 -10.23 -52.92
CA ALA A 943 -3.47 -9.58 -53.79
C ALA A 943 -2.85 -8.32 -53.17
N ALA A 944 -3.65 -7.53 -52.43
CA ALA A 944 -3.20 -6.34 -51.73
C ALA A 944 -2.23 -6.66 -50.58
N ILE A 945 -2.52 -7.72 -49.81
CA ILE A 945 -1.74 -8.09 -48.61
C ILE A 945 -0.52 -8.95 -48.96
N LEU A 946 -0.69 -9.99 -49.79
CA LEU A 946 0.36 -10.97 -50.09
C LEU A 946 1.34 -10.51 -51.18
N LYS A 947 0.97 -9.48 -51.96
CA LYS A 947 1.80 -8.83 -52.99
C LYS A 947 2.39 -9.78 -54.04
N GLY A 948 1.80 -10.97 -54.23
CA GLY A 948 2.33 -12.03 -55.09
C GLY A 948 3.65 -12.64 -54.62
N GLN A 949 4.18 -12.25 -53.45
CA GLN A 949 5.40 -12.79 -52.85
C GLN A 949 5.12 -14.06 -52.04
N LEU A 950 3.93 -14.14 -51.46
CA LEU A 950 3.43 -15.30 -50.71
C LEU A 950 2.19 -15.87 -51.41
N LYS A 951 2.04 -17.20 -51.44
CA LYS A 951 0.87 -17.88 -52.02
C LYS A 951 -0.15 -18.21 -50.92
N PRO A 952 -1.46 -18.13 -51.20
CA PRO A 952 -2.50 -18.69 -50.32
C PRO A 952 -2.22 -20.17 -50.02
N MET A 953 -2.55 -20.59 -48.81
CA MET A 953 -2.48 -21.99 -48.37
C MET A 953 -3.68 -22.77 -48.91
N GLU A 954 -3.47 -24.06 -49.19
CA GLU A 954 -4.53 -25.01 -49.52
C GLU A 954 -4.69 -26.02 -48.38
N GLY A 955 -5.92 -26.41 -48.07
CA GLY A 955 -6.22 -27.39 -47.03
C GLY A 955 -6.15 -26.83 -45.60
N ARG A 956 -6.17 -27.74 -44.61
CA ARG A 956 -6.13 -27.39 -43.19
C ARG A 956 -4.69 -27.06 -42.77
N PRO A 957 -4.44 -25.93 -42.08
CA PRO A 957 -3.09 -25.56 -41.65
C PRO A 957 -2.33 -26.64 -40.88
N GLY A 958 -3.03 -27.38 -39.99
CA GLY A 958 -2.43 -28.45 -39.19
C GLY A 958 -1.92 -29.64 -40.02
N ASP A 959 -2.51 -29.93 -41.18
CA ASP A 959 -2.11 -31.07 -42.04
C ASP A 959 -0.69 -30.90 -42.60
N THR A 960 -0.19 -29.66 -42.64
CA THR A 960 1.16 -29.35 -43.13
C THR A 960 2.26 -29.51 -42.07
N LEU A 961 1.88 -29.78 -40.81
CA LEU A 961 2.80 -29.86 -39.68
C LEU A 961 3.07 -31.32 -39.32
N ALA A 962 4.35 -31.67 -39.19
CA ALA A 962 4.74 -32.98 -38.68
C ALA A 962 4.32 -33.13 -37.20
N PRO A 963 3.95 -34.34 -36.75
CA PRO A 963 3.69 -34.60 -35.34
C PRO A 963 4.87 -34.19 -34.45
N GLU A 964 4.57 -33.59 -33.30
CA GLU A 964 5.60 -33.17 -32.35
C GLU A 964 6.13 -34.38 -31.54
N ASP A 965 7.45 -34.43 -31.31
CA ASP A 965 8.08 -35.47 -30.49
C ASP A 965 8.14 -35.02 -29.02
N PHE A 966 7.19 -35.48 -28.22
CA PHE A 966 7.05 -35.06 -26.82
C PHE A 966 8.23 -35.45 -25.94
N GLU A 967 8.87 -36.60 -26.19
CA GLU A 967 10.02 -37.03 -25.38
C GLU A 967 11.25 -36.17 -25.69
N LYS A 968 11.44 -35.80 -26.96
CA LYS A 968 12.46 -34.82 -27.34
C LYS A 968 12.20 -33.44 -26.73
N VAL A 969 10.94 -32.99 -26.71
CA VAL A 969 10.57 -31.70 -26.09
C VAL A 969 10.81 -31.73 -24.58
N LYS A 970 10.40 -32.79 -23.88
CA LYS A 970 10.69 -32.96 -22.45
C LYS A 970 12.19 -33.00 -22.16
N ALA A 971 12.99 -33.70 -22.96
CA ALA A 971 14.44 -33.73 -22.82
C ALA A 971 15.05 -32.32 -22.98
N ALA A 972 14.58 -31.54 -23.96
CA ALA A 972 15.01 -30.16 -24.15
C ALA A 972 14.57 -29.25 -22.99
N MET A 973 13.35 -29.42 -22.46
CA MET A 973 12.89 -28.70 -21.27
C MET A 973 13.72 -29.03 -20.02
N LYS A 974 14.10 -30.30 -19.85
CA LYS A 974 14.97 -30.74 -18.76
C LYS A 974 16.36 -30.12 -18.86
N GLU A 975 16.92 -30.04 -20.07
CA GLU A 975 18.19 -29.35 -20.31
C GLU A 975 18.07 -27.83 -20.07
N GLU A 976 16.99 -27.20 -20.52
CA GLU A 976 16.79 -25.75 -20.44
C GLU A 976 16.46 -25.27 -19.01
N PHE A 977 15.63 -26.00 -18.27
CA PHE A 977 15.09 -25.57 -16.97
C PHE A 977 15.62 -26.38 -15.79
N GLY A 978 16.33 -27.48 -16.01
CA GLY A 978 16.87 -28.32 -14.94
C GLY A 978 15.81 -29.09 -14.12
N MET A 979 14.59 -29.22 -14.64
CA MET A 979 13.48 -29.94 -14.00
C MET A 979 12.87 -30.97 -14.95
N GLU A 980 12.32 -32.04 -14.39
CA GLU A 980 11.45 -32.94 -15.14
C GLU A 980 10.12 -32.24 -15.38
N ALA A 981 9.75 -32.04 -16.65
CA ALA A 981 8.49 -31.40 -17.01
C ALA A 981 7.32 -32.34 -16.70
N SER A 982 6.34 -31.83 -15.95
CA SER A 982 5.04 -32.49 -15.80
C SER A 982 4.28 -32.51 -17.15
N SER A 983 3.15 -33.22 -17.19
CA SER A 983 2.33 -33.22 -18.42
C SER A 983 1.68 -31.85 -18.65
N GLU A 984 1.35 -31.15 -17.56
CA GLU A 984 0.85 -29.79 -17.51
C GLU A 984 1.90 -28.81 -18.05
N ASP A 985 3.14 -28.91 -17.57
CA ASP A 985 4.28 -28.08 -18.04
C ASP A 985 4.53 -28.28 -19.53
N LEU A 986 4.55 -29.54 -19.98
CA LEU A 986 4.70 -29.87 -21.40
C LEU A 986 3.61 -29.19 -22.23
N ASN A 987 2.34 -29.31 -21.82
CA ASN A 987 1.23 -28.72 -22.56
C ASN A 987 1.27 -27.19 -22.58
N ALA A 988 1.63 -26.56 -21.47
CA ALA A 988 1.84 -25.11 -21.41
C ALA A 988 2.99 -24.65 -22.32
N PHE A 989 4.11 -25.38 -22.32
CA PHE A 989 5.25 -25.10 -23.19
C PHE A 989 4.94 -25.33 -24.66
N LEU A 990 4.25 -26.41 -25.03
CA LEU A 990 3.84 -26.70 -26.42
C LEU A 990 2.94 -25.59 -26.96
N MET A 991 1.96 -25.15 -26.16
CA MET A 991 1.04 -24.08 -26.56
C MET A 991 1.76 -22.73 -26.67
N TYR A 992 2.59 -22.38 -25.69
CA TYR A 992 3.21 -21.06 -25.58
C TYR A 992 4.69 -21.11 -25.13
N PRO A 993 5.64 -21.56 -25.98
CA PRO A 993 7.03 -21.80 -25.55
C PRO A 993 7.73 -20.55 -25.01
N GLY A 994 7.51 -19.39 -25.65
CA GLY A 994 8.11 -18.13 -25.21
C GLY A 994 7.49 -17.62 -23.90
N VAL A 995 6.18 -17.78 -23.72
CA VAL A 995 5.48 -17.34 -22.50
C VAL A 995 5.87 -18.23 -21.33
N PHE A 996 5.95 -19.54 -21.55
CA PHE A 996 6.38 -20.49 -20.54
C PHE A 996 7.80 -20.21 -20.08
N ARG A 997 8.74 -19.92 -21.00
CA ARG A 997 10.10 -19.48 -20.63
C ARG A 997 10.09 -18.23 -19.76
N ASP A 998 9.28 -17.23 -20.09
CA ASP A 998 9.20 -16.00 -19.32
C ASP A 998 8.51 -16.22 -17.95
N TYR A 999 7.55 -17.14 -17.89
CA TYR A 999 6.96 -17.63 -16.64
C TYR A 999 8.00 -18.33 -15.76
N MET A 1000 8.81 -19.24 -16.31
CA MET A 1000 9.90 -19.90 -15.56
C MET A 1000 10.95 -18.90 -15.06
N LYS A 1001 11.32 -17.89 -15.86
CA LYS A 1001 12.18 -16.78 -15.41
C LYS A 1001 11.53 -15.99 -14.27
N HIS A 1002 10.22 -15.77 -14.34
CA HIS A 1002 9.48 -15.10 -13.28
C HIS A 1002 9.50 -15.93 -11.98
N LEU A 1003 9.18 -17.22 -12.04
CA LEU A 1003 9.24 -18.13 -10.89
C LEU A 1003 10.63 -18.16 -10.26
N ALA A 1004 11.68 -18.23 -11.09
CA ALA A 1004 13.06 -18.20 -10.61
C ALA A 1004 13.36 -16.91 -9.81
N LYS A 1005 12.81 -15.76 -10.24
CA LYS A 1005 13.02 -14.43 -9.64
C LYS A 1005 12.13 -14.15 -8.43
N ALA A 1006 10.82 -14.36 -8.55
CA ALA A 1006 9.79 -13.95 -7.59
C ALA A 1006 9.32 -15.08 -6.66
N GLY A 1007 9.62 -16.33 -7.00
CA GLY A 1007 9.13 -17.52 -6.30
C GLY A 1007 7.68 -17.88 -6.67
N PRO A 1008 7.24 -19.11 -6.36
CA PRO A 1008 5.89 -19.59 -6.68
C PRO A 1008 4.79 -18.92 -5.83
N LEU A 1009 5.17 -18.42 -4.65
CA LEU A 1009 4.24 -17.88 -3.65
C LEU A 1009 3.65 -16.51 -4.00
N ALA A 1010 4.18 -15.81 -5.01
CA ALA A 1010 3.60 -14.54 -5.47
C ALA A 1010 2.12 -14.69 -5.88
N THR A 1011 1.74 -15.88 -6.35
CA THR A 1011 0.35 -16.24 -6.69
C THR A 1011 -0.57 -16.31 -5.48
N CYS A 1012 -0.05 -16.59 -4.28
CA CYS A 1012 -0.80 -16.64 -3.03
C CYS A 1012 -1.15 -15.26 -2.46
N LEU A 1013 -0.51 -14.18 -2.94
CA LEU A 1013 -0.75 -12.82 -2.46
C LEU A 1013 -2.21 -12.39 -2.71
N PRO A 1014 -2.81 -11.60 -1.80
CA PRO A 1014 -4.06 -10.90 -2.07
C PRO A 1014 -3.91 -9.97 -3.29
N THR A 1015 -4.96 -9.85 -4.10
CA THR A 1015 -4.96 -9.06 -5.34
C THR A 1015 -4.49 -7.61 -5.18
N PRO A 1016 -4.86 -6.87 -4.11
CA PRO A 1016 -4.31 -5.53 -3.87
C PRO A 1016 -2.78 -5.53 -3.75
N ALA A 1017 -2.21 -6.46 -2.97
CA ALA A 1017 -0.77 -6.56 -2.80
C ALA A 1017 -0.06 -7.00 -4.09
N PHE A 1018 -0.66 -7.93 -4.84
CA PHE A 1018 -0.12 -8.44 -6.09
C PHE A 1018 0.05 -7.35 -7.16
N PHE A 1019 -0.95 -6.48 -7.33
CA PHE A 1019 -0.91 -5.43 -8.35
C PHE A 1019 -0.34 -4.10 -7.88
N TYR A 1020 -0.53 -3.74 -6.61
CA TYR A 1020 -0.26 -2.38 -6.11
C TYR A 1020 0.80 -2.33 -5.00
N GLY A 1021 1.24 -3.47 -4.45
CA GLY A 1021 2.14 -3.52 -3.30
C GLY A 1021 1.44 -3.11 -2.01
N LEU A 1022 2.23 -2.72 -0.99
CA LEU A 1022 1.73 -2.35 0.34
C LEU A 1022 2.06 -0.89 0.68
N ASN A 1023 1.16 -0.22 1.42
CA ASN A 1023 1.48 1.05 2.10
C ASN A 1023 2.43 0.79 3.28
N VAL A 1024 3.16 1.82 3.72
CA VAL A 1024 3.95 1.74 4.95
C VAL A 1024 3.01 1.46 6.12
N ASN A 1025 3.39 0.50 6.95
CA ASN A 1025 2.63 -0.10 8.05
C ASN A 1025 1.44 -0.98 7.66
N GLU A 1026 1.15 -1.16 6.38
CA GLU A 1026 0.12 -2.11 5.93
C GLU A 1026 0.63 -3.55 6.08
N ALA A 1027 -0.18 -4.38 6.74
CA ALA A 1027 0.04 -5.81 6.88
C ALA A 1027 -0.99 -6.59 6.05
N ILE A 1028 -0.56 -7.70 5.47
CA ILE A 1028 -1.40 -8.68 4.79
C ILE A 1028 -1.20 -10.06 5.40
N GLU A 1029 -2.27 -10.84 5.37
CA GLU A 1029 -2.26 -12.26 5.72
C GLU A 1029 -2.78 -13.08 4.54
N PHE A 1030 -2.13 -14.22 4.26
CA PHE A 1030 -2.54 -15.12 3.20
C PHE A 1030 -2.05 -16.55 3.47
N GLU A 1031 -2.74 -17.53 2.88
CA GLU A 1031 -2.39 -18.94 3.03
C GLU A 1031 -1.21 -19.32 2.14
N VAL A 1032 -0.28 -20.10 2.70
CA VAL A 1032 0.87 -20.68 1.98
C VAL A 1032 0.98 -22.18 2.28
N PRO A 1033 1.42 -23.00 1.31
CA PRO A 1033 1.55 -24.45 1.52
C PRO A 1033 2.81 -24.76 2.36
N GLY A 1034 2.64 -25.43 3.50
CA GLY A 1034 3.72 -25.71 4.44
C GLY A 1034 3.59 -24.94 5.75
N PRO A 1035 4.51 -25.13 6.71
CA PRO A 1035 4.35 -24.64 8.08
C PRO A 1035 4.63 -23.14 8.27
N ASN A 1036 5.25 -22.47 7.29
CA ASN A 1036 5.54 -21.03 7.27
C ASN A 1036 5.99 -20.58 5.86
N LEU A 1037 6.08 -19.26 5.62
CA LEU A 1037 6.45 -18.68 4.31
C LEU A 1037 7.79 -19.19 3.76
N LEU A 1038 8.83 -19.31 4.61
CA LEU A 1038 10.17 -19.71 4.17
C LEU A 1038 10.22 -21.16 3.71
N GLU A 1039 9.58 -22.06 4.46
CA GLU A 1039 9.50 -23.47 4.09
C GLU A 1039 8.62 -23.67 2.85
N ALA A 1040 7.54 -22.89 2.73
CA ALA A 1040 6.69 -22.88 1.56
C ALA A 1040 7.45 -22.48 0.29
N GLU A 1041 8.34 -21.49 0.39
CA GLU A 1041 9.14 -21.02 -0.74
C GLU A 1041 10.28 -21.99 -1.09
N ALA A 1042 10.77 -22.76 -0.11
CA ALA A 1042 11.87 -23.70 -0.29
C ALA A 1042 11.44 -25.07 -0.83
N LYS A 1043 10.23 -25.53 -0.50
CA LYS A 1043 9.77 -26.89 -0.82
C LYS A 1043 8.81 -26.99 -2.00
N ASP A 1044 8.25 -25.88 -2.47
CA ASP A 1044 7.29 -25.78 -3.61
C ASP A 1044 6.38 -27.02 -3.77
N ASP A 1045 5.77 -27.43 -2.65
CA ASP A 1045 4.95 -28.63 -2.57
C ASP A 1045 3.55 -28.24 -2.13
N ALA A 1046 2.64 -28.17 -3.10
CA ALA A 1046 1.25 -27.82 -2.89
C ALA A 1046 0.46 -28.87 -2.09
N SER A 1047 1.00 -30.07 -1.86
CA SER A 1047 0.36 -31.12 -1.06
C SER A 1047 0.48 -30.91 0.45
N LEU A 1048 1.35 -29.98 0.87
CA LEU A 1048 1.54 -29.64 2.28
C LEU A 1048 0.33 -28.90 2.86
N SER A 1049 0.07 -29.11 4.16
CA SER A 1049 -0.97 -28.38 4.89
C SER A 1049 -0.75 -26.87 4.80
N LYS A 1050 -1.81 -26.10 4.51
CA LYS A 1050 -1.73 -24.64 4.42
C LYS A 1050 -1.60 -24.00 5.81
N THR A 1051 -0.80 -22.95 5.90
CA THR A 1051 -0.72 -22.08 7.09
C THR A 1051 -0.84 -20.61 6.69
N THR A 1052 -1.26 -19.77 7.64
CA THR A 1052 -1.34 -18.32 7.42
C THR A 1052 0.03 -17.69 7.61
N ALA A 1053 0.54 -17.03 6.57
CA ALA A 1053 1.71 -16.18 6.63
C ALA A 1053 1.31 -14.70 6.69
N SER A 1054 2.09 -13.90 7.40
CA SER A 1054 1.91 -12.46 7.56
C SER A 1054 3.09 -11.69 6.96
N ILE A 1055 2.81 -10.65 6.17
CA ILE A 1055 3.83 -9.73 5.63
C ILE A 1055 3.37 -8.30 5.88
N GLN A 1056 4.25 -7.48 6.44
CA GLN A 1056 4.03 -6.05 6.63
C GLN A 1056 5.19 -5.24 6.05
N LEU A 1057 4.89 -4.18 5.30
CA LEU A 1057 5.90 -3.20 4.91
C LEU A 1057 6.12 -2.23 6.07
N THR A 1058 7.27 -2.26 6.71
CA THR A 1058 7.53 -1.38 7.88
C THR A 1058 8.13 -0.05 7.47
N ARG A 1059 8.96 -0.03 6.41
CA ARG A 1059 9.63 1.20 5.98
C ARG A 1059 9.97 1.18 4.50
N VAL A 1060 9.90 2.36 3.89
CA VAL A 1060 10.48 2.65 2.57
C VAL A 1060 11.58 3.68 2.77
N GLY A 1061 12.82 3.29 2.49
CA GLY A 1061 14.02 4.12 2.66
C GLY A 1061 14.11 5.27 1.65
N PRO A 1062 15.04 6.22 1.86
CA PRO A 1062 15.34 7.27 0.90
C PRO A 1062 15.88 6.67 -0.41
N LEU A 1063 15.78 7.45 -1.50
CA LEU A 1063 16.41 7.08 -2.76
C LEU A 1063 17.90 7.47 -2.71
N GLU A 1064 18.79 6.47 -2.80
CA GLU A 1064 20.24 6.65 -2.77
C GLU A 1064 20.86 6.03 -4.03
N ARG A 1065 21.47 6.85 -4.90
CA ARG A 1065 22.13 6.38 -6.13
C ARG A 1065 21.24 5.47 -6.99
N ASP A 1066 20.00 5.89 -7.23
CA ASP A 1066 18.94 5.14 -7.92
C ASP A 1066 18.48 3.85 -7.20
N MET A 1067 18.89 3.60 -5.97
CA MET A 1067 18.49 2.43 -5.18
C MET A 1067 17.60 2.85 -4.01
N ARG A 1068 16.62 2.01 -3.68
CA ARG A 1068 15.74 2.19 -2.53
C ARG A 1068 15.63 0.90 -1.74
N THR A 1069 15.83 1.01 -0.44
CA THR A 1069 15.71 -0.11 0.50
C THR A 1069 14.35 -0.08 1.18
N CYS A 1070 13.59 -1.17 1.08
CA CYS A 1070 12.37 -1.39 1.84
C CYS A 1070 12.63 -2.39 2.97
N GLU A 1071 12.05 -2.11 4.14
CA GLU A 1071 12.08 -3.01 5.28
C GLU A 1071 10.73 -3.70 5.42
N TRP A 1072 10.77 -5.01 5.62
CA TRP A 1072 9.60 -5.88 5.69
C TRP A 1072 9.62 -6.66 6.99
N LEU A 1073 8.46 -6.87 7.59
CA LEU A 1073 8.26 -7.80 8.69
C LEU A 1073 7.49 -9.00 8.14
N VAL A 1074 8.06 -10.21 8.27
CA VAL A 1074 7.44 -11.46 7.85
C VAL A 1074 7.38 -12.38 9.06
N ASP A 1075 6.17 -12.74 9.51
CA ASP A 1075 5.94 -13.62 10.66
C ASP A 1075 6.79 -13.22 11.89
N GLY A 1076 6.89 -11.91 12.13
CA GLY A 1076 7.66 -11.34 13.24
C GLY A 1076 9.18 -11.23 13.01
N VAL A 1077 9.70 -11.61 11.84
CA VAL A 1077 11.11 -11.50 11.46
C VAL A 1077 11.30 -10.36 10.47
N THR A 1078 12.26 -9.46 10.73
CA THR A 1078 12.56 -8.33 9.85
C THR A 1078 13.52 -8.72 8.73
N TYR A 1079 13.18 -8.29 7.52
CA TYR A 1079 13.96 -8.44 6.29
C TYR A 1079 14.17 -7.07 5.64
N GLN A 1080 15.26 -6.93 4.89
CA GLN A 1080 15.52 -5.74 4.08
C GLN A 1080 15.69 -6.14 2.62
N VAL A 1081 15.05 -5.39 1.72
CA VAL A 1081 15.14 -5.61 0.27
C VAL A 1081 15.53 -4.30 -0.39
N CYS A 1082 16.64 -4.31 -1.14
CA CYS A 1082 17.15 -3.14 -1.87
C CYS A 1082 16.94 -3.33 -3.37
N ILE A 1083 16.22 -2.43 -4.03
CA ILE A 1083 15.97 -2.47 -5.48
C ILE A 1083 16.21 -1.11 -6.14
N LYS A 1084 16.32 -1.10 -7.48
CA LYS A 1084 16.48 0.12 -8.26
C LYS A 1084 15.15 0.88 -8.39
N ASP A 1085 15.15 2.20 -8.17
CA ASP A 1085 14.00 3.12 -8.26
C ASP A 1085 14.39 4.48 -8.89
N PRO A 1086 14.62 4.55 -10.21
CA PRO A 1086 15.05 5.77 -10.88
C PRO A 1086 13.93 6.83 -10.88
N PRO A 1087 14.26 8.13 -10.71
CA PRO A 1087 13.27 9.20 -10.63
C PRO A 1087 12.48 9.37 -11.94
N LYS A 1088 11.20 9.75 -11.82
CA LYS A 1088 10.22 9.86 -12.94
C LYS A 1088 10.56 10.93 -13.99
N THR A 1089 11.45 11.87 -13.68
CA THR A 1089 11.86 12.96 -14.56
C THR A 1089 13.30 13.35 -14.23
N LEU A 1090 14.20 13.24 -15.21
CA LEU A 1090 15.52 13.88 -15.16
C LEU A 1090 15.32 15.39 -15.34
N SER A 1091 14.98 16.13 -14.29
CA SER A 1091 15.21 17.57 -14.27
C SER A 1091 16.65 17.80 -13.81
N TYR A 1092 17.52 18.24 -14.72
CA TYR A 1092 18.87 18.66 -14.36
C TYR A 1092 18.80 19.93 -13.52
N ALA A 1093 19.32 19.86 -12.29
CA ALA A 1093 19.44 21.00 -11.36
C ALA A 1093 20.93 21.29 -11.06
N GLY A 1094 21.77 21.29 -12.10
CA GLY A 1094 23.19 21.63 -11.97
C GLY A 1094 23.51 23.06 -12.36
N PRO A 1095 24.77 23.50 -12.15
CA PRO A 1095 25.20 24.87 -12.41
C PRO A 1095 25.02 25.26 -13.88
N MET A 1096 24.64 26.52 -14.11
CA MET A 1096 24.61 27.11 -15.44
C MET A 1096 26.04 27.30 -15.96
N ALA A 1097 26.23 27.16 -17.28
CA ALA A 1097 27.50 27.52 -17.92
C ALA A 1097 27.80 29.01 -17.65
N ASP A 1098 29.04 29.31 -17.27
CA ASP A 1098 29.49 30.69 -17.04
C ASP A 1098 29.84 31.30 -18.41
N PRO A 1099 29.15 32.38 -18.86
CA PRO A 1099 29.44 33.01 -20.15
C PRO A 1099 30.86 33.56 -20.27
N ALA A 1100 31.55 33.81 -19.15
CA ALA A 1100 32.92 34.32 -19.13
C ALA A 1100 33.98 33.21 -19.18
N ASN A 1101 33.60 31.93 -19.04
CA ASN A 1101 34.52 30.81 -19.04
C ASN A 1101 34.43 30.02 -20.35
N ASN A 1102 35.44 30.19 -21.22
CA ASN A 1102 35.53 29.52 -22.52
C ASN A 1102 35.66 27.97 -22.42
N ALA A 1103 35.90 27.41 -21.23
CA ALA A 1103 35.87 25.97 -21.00
C ALA A 1103 34.45 25.41 -20.75
N HIS A 1104 33.46 26.29 -20.49
CA HIS A 1104 32.07 25.88 -20.27
C HIS A 1104 31.31 25.94 -21.61
N VAL A 1105 30.60 24.85 -21.94
CA VAL A 1105 29.75 24.80 -23.15
C VAL A 1105 28.29 24.82 -22.73
N ALA A 1106 27.59 25.91 -23.04
CA ALA A 1106 26.16 26.05 -22.75
C ALA A 1106 25.30 25.23 -23.71
N CYS A 1107 24.18 24.66 -23.24
CA CYS A 1107 23.20 24.04 -24.12
C CYS A 1107 22.34 25.14 -24.77
N PRO A 1108 22.31 25.26 -26.11
CA PRO A 1108 21.65 26.37 -26.79
C PRO A 1108 20.12 26.23 -26.84
N LEU A 1109 19.58 25.03 -26.61
CA LEU A 1109 18.16 24.71 -26.69
C LEU A 1109 17.73 23.79 -25.54
N PRO A 1110 16.48 23.87 -25.05
CA PRO A 1110 15.91 22.85 -24.18
C PRO A 1110 15.86 21.49 -24.89
N GLY A 1111 16.39 20.42 -24.29
CA GLY A 1111 16.48 19.11 -24.93
C GLY A 1111 17.11 18.02 -24.05
N VAL A 1112 17.25 16.81 -24.59
CA VAL A 1112 17.86 15.66 -23.90
C VAL A 1112 19.26 15.44 -24.44
N ILE A 1113 20.28 15.78 -23.64
CA ILE A 1113 21.67 15.64 -24.06
C ILE A 1113 22.12 14.18 -23.94
N ARG A 1114 22.64 13.60 -25.02
CA ARG A 1114 23.39 12.34 -25.03
C ARG A 1114 24.87 12.63 -25.17
N THR A 1115 25.67 12.22 -24.19
CA THR A 1115 27.13 12.39 -24.23
C THR A 1115 27.79 11.24 -25.01
N ALA A 1116 28.80 11.58 -25.82
CA ALA A 1116 29.65 10.60 -26.51
C ALA A 1116 31.03 10.46 -25.82
N VAL A 1117 31.27 11.22 -24.75
CA VAL A 1117 32.54 11.31 -24.03
C VAL A 1117 32.32 11.21 -22.51
N LYS A 1118 33.35 10.78 -21.79
CA LYS A 1118 33.37 10.68 -20.32
C LYS A 1118 34.36 11.67 -19.73
N GLU A 1119 34.21 11.98 -18.44
CA GLU A 1119 35.15 12.82 -17.70
C GLU A 1119 36.58 12.26 -17.80
N GLY A 1120 37.55 13.13 -18.11
CA GLY A 1120 38.96 12.75 -18.30
C GLY A 1120 39.36 12.27 -19.72
N ALA A 1121 38.43 12.22 -20.68
CA ALA A 1121 38.76 11.82 -22.06
C ALA A 1121 39.42 12.96 -22.87
N GLU A 1122 40.47 12.64 -23.65
CA GLU A 1122 41.03 13.57 -24.63
C GLU A 1122 40.06 13.78 -25.81
N VAL A 1123 39.78 15.04 -26.16
CA VAL A 1123 38.90 15.41 -27.28
C VAL A 1123 39.66 16.27 -28.29
N ARG A 1124 39.33 16.10 -29.58
CA ARG A 1124 39.92 16.88 -30.68
C ARG A 1124 38.94 17.94 -31.16
N TRP A 1125 39.47 19.08 -31.61
CA TRP A 1125 38.68 20.14 -32.22
C TRP A 1125 37.89 19.60 -33.44
N GLY A 1126 36.57 19.79 -33.44
CA GLY A 1126 35.65 19.25 -34.46
C GLY A 1126 35.09 17.85 -34.18
N GLY A 1127 35.48 17.19 -33.07
CA GLY A 1127 34.93 15.89 -32.67
C GLY A 1127 33.55 15.99 -32.00
N LEU A 1128 32.72 14.96 -32.17
CA LEU A 1128 31.39 14.90 -31.54
C LEU A 1128 31.51 14.63 -30.03
N GLY A 1129 31.34 15.65 -29.20
CA GLY A 1129 31.34 15.51 -27.73
C GLY A 1129 29.98 15.09 -27.15
N PHE A 1130 28.89 15.68 -27.66
CA PHE A 1130 27.52 15.39 -27.21
C PHE A 1130 26.52 15.72 -28.32
N ARG A 1131 25.30 15.18 -28.20
CA ARG A 1131 24.17 15.43 -29.10
C ARG A 1131 22.98 15.89 -28.26
N VAL A 1132 22.43 17.06 -28.59
CA VAL A 1132 21.22 17.62 -27.95
C VAL A 1132 19.97 17.08 -28.63
#